data_AF-A0A520QVA0-F1
#
_entry.id   AF-A0A520QVA0-F1
#
_cell.length_a   1.000
_cell.length_b   1.000
_cell.length_c   1.000
_cell.angle_alpha   90.00
_cell.angle_beta   90.00
_cell.angle_gamma   90.00
#
_symmetry.space_group_name_H-M   'P 1'
#
loop_
_entity.id
_entity.type
_entity.pdbx_description
1 polymer ?
#
loop_
_entity_poly.entity_id
_entity_poly.type
_entity_poly.pdbx_seq_one_letter_code
_entity_poly.pdbx_strand_id
1 'polypeptide(L)'
;MKPWLGAACLTAMIACATPSAPRPLAPVEAADDAVELAAMLPEHVGRCVVVRPRLLSARRRSFAVLSSWAEPLAYAEDVAPAAYASATAERMDGSIARRTYVRFAATGREVRARARELPVRWLDEPCEGMACRRPVARWVDARTVEIARHAWPRRELAASSASCVELARRARDAYEVAVDGTRDRLSRRSVPQPRQVQRVSRSDGVTVRTWRALTFRDALEARLWESFTRRHGSPPEVSLMPTLPQELETTREGAEVTITEARLWEELELAMEDERLRRRGLAHARQRAEPVPVEDVDVSRMAVVRHQLRLRRARLSDARGVERRPAAEALARLLERAFEAHPSELELATLWARTELSLERPERARVVAERVLESGLATRSDPWLRLRREALAASDPAGLERALVDDGVTGRGDAGRAAVDLIALLEAGVPWEWAESAWLASRALLEGGPVRGGGPARLPWDAALPTVAALARLDGAPRSATVQVAVHAERGSQVGAAGALRPELVAVRAPGEGVAIVGAWPSLDLVTLRRAADALGPLVPPGPVTLVVELREPGGDVARRVRVRGQRSGDELVVEAVDGLRRPARWTVLTRYLARPLAELSTSLFPPPTLVVRAESAEVAADLRRAVAPLAVGRCAVAGPVLRCTSPGQPEHLGELLLRVVESRLDEGASAGAP
;
A
#
# COMPACT_ATOMS: atom_id res chain seq x y z
N MET A 1 3.59 -68.04 60.78
CA MET A 1 4.96 -68.18 60.24
C MET A 1 5.84 -67.08 60.82
N LYS A 2 7.08 -67.43 61.17
CA LYS A 2 8.07 -66.62 61.91
C LYS A 2 8.54 -65.34 61.17
N PRO A 3 9.24 -64.41 61.85
CA PRO A 3 9.16 -62.93 61.72
C PRO A 3 10.45 -62.27 61.18
N TRP A 4 10.60 -60.95 61.34
CA TRP A 4 11.74 -60.18 61.92
C TRP A 4 11.43 -58.66 61.78
N LEU A 5 11.21 -57.88 62.86
CA LEU A 5 12.17 -57.18 63.75
C LEU A 5 12.98 -56.08 63.01
N GLY A 6 13.10 -54.83 63.47
CA GLY A 6 12.72 -54.17 64.71
C GLY A 6 13.29 -52.74 64.74
N ALA A 7 12.66 -51.87 65.54
CA ALA A 7 13.11 -50.51 65.84
C ALA A 7 14.25 -50.49 66.88
N ALA A 8 15.05 -49.41 66.90
CA ALA A 8 15.32 -48.56 68.08
C ALA A 8 16.61 -47.73 67.97
N CYS A 9 16.52 -46.49 68.48
CA CYS A 9 17.61 -45.58 68.83
C CYS A 9 18.66 -46.21 69.76
N LEU A 10 19.90 -45.71 69.73
CA LEU A 10 20.70 -45.41 70.93
C LEU A 10 21.96 -44.58 70.59
N THR A 11 22.06 -43.45 71.30
CA THR A 11 23.23 -42.81 71.93
C THR A 11 24.59 -42.68 71.24
N ALA A 12 25.12 -41.47 71.44
CA ALA A 12 26.46 -41.01 71.12
C ALA A 12 27.56 -41.77 71.89
N MET A 13 28.74 -41.89 71.24
CA MET A 13 30.02 -41.93 71.92
C MET A 13 30.99 -40.93 71.30
N ILE A 14 31.59 -40.16 72.20
CA ILE A 14 32.62 -39.14 72.03
C ILE A 14 33.95 -39.82 71.70
N ALA A 15 34.64 -39.33 70.67
CA ALA A 15 36.07 -39.56 70.48
C ALA A 15 36.79 -38.21 70.53
N CYS A 16 37.66 -38.04 71.51
CA CYS A 16 38.58 -36.92 71.63
C CYS A 16 39.61 -36.98 70.50
N ALA A 17 39.74 -35.89 69.73
CA ALA A 17 40.89 -35.62 68.89
C ALA A 17 41.37 -34.18 69.16
N THR A 18 42.66 -34.07 69.36
CA THR A 18 43.48 -32.90 69.72
C THR A 18 43.23 -31.62 68.89
N PRO A 19 43.52 -30.42 69.45
CA PRO A 19 43.34 -29.15 68.76
C PRO A 19 44.36 -29.04 67.63
N SER A 20 43.89 -29.20 66.39
CA SER A 20 44.67 -28.86 65.20
C SER A 20 44.76 -27.33 65.09
N ALA A 21 45.96 -26.85 64.80
CA ALA A 21 46.33 -25.45 64.63
C ALA A 21 45.29 -24.63 63.83
N PRO A 22 45.16 -23.30 64.08
CA PRO A 22 44.27 -22.46 63.31
C PRO A 22 44.58 -22.62 61.83
N ARG A 23 43.59 -23.12 61.07
CA ARG A 23 43.63 -23.11 59.60
C ARG A 23 44.00 -21.68 59.17
N PRO A 24 44.96 -21.50 58.25
CA PRO A 24 45.23 -20.18 57.71
C PRO A 24 43.92 -19.61 57.19
N LEU A 25 43.62 -18.38 57.61
CA LEU A 25 42.52 -17.58 57.08
C LEU A 25 42.51 -17.77 55.56
N ALA A 26 41.37 -18.23 55.03
CA ALA A 26 41.17 -18.33 53.60
C ALA A 26 41.63 -17.01 52.96
N PRO A 27 42.42 -17.04 51.87
CA PRO A 27 42.81 -15.81 51.20
C PRO A 27 41.55 -15.03 50.89
N VAL A 28 41.53 -13.75 51.28
CA VAL A 28 40.50 -12.76 50.92
C VAL A 28 40.10 -13.02 49.47
N GLU A 29 38.87 -13.50 49.23
CA GLU A 29 38.41 -13.83 47.88
C GLU A 29 38.71 -12.64 46.97
N ALA A 30 39.57 -12.86 45.96
CA ALA A 30 39.89 -11.83 44.98
C ALA A 30 38.58 -11.25 44.45
N ALA A 31 38.45 -9.92 44.50
CA ALA A 31 37.25 -9.23 44.09
C ALA A 31 36.85 -9.65 42.66
N ASP A 32 35.57 -9.98 42.48
CA ASP A 32 35.05 -10.41 41.18
C ASP A 32 35.05 -9.21 40.22
N ASP A 33 35.99 -9.22 39.28
CA ASP A 33 36.16 -8.19 38.24
C ASP A 33 34.83 -7.80 37.59
N ALA A 34 33.92 -8.74 37.38
CA ALA A 34 32.61 -8.47 36.78
C ALA A 34 31.67 -7.66 37.70
N VAL A 35 31.72 -7.92 39.01
CA VAL A 35 30.97 -7.16 40.03
C VAL A 35 31.53 -5.75 40.17
N GLU A 36 32.85 -5.59 40.11
CA GLU A 36 33.48 -4.27 40.10
C GLU A 36 33.07 -3.44 38.88
N LEU A 37 33.11 -4.04 37.68
CA LEU A 37 32.67 -3.36 36.46
C LEU A 37 31.18 -3.00 36.52
N ALA A 38 30.34 -3.86 37.09
CA ALA A 38 28.92 -3.58 37.28
C ALA A 38 28.70 -2.34 38.17
N ALA A 39 29.54 -2.15 39.20
CA ALA A 39 29.49 -0.99 40.09
C ALA A 39 29.94 0.32 39.42
N MET A 40 30.68 0.25 38.31
CA MET A 40 31.07 1.42 37.50
C MET A 40 29.95 1.88 36.54
N LEU A 41 28.88 1.10 36.39
CA LEU A 41 27.74 1.48 35.55
C LEU A 41 26.98 2.67 36.16
N PRO A 42 26.37 3.52 35.33
CA PRO A 42 25.52 4.61 35.81
C PRO A 42 24.44 4.10 36.78
N GLU A 43 24.12 4.88 37.82
CA GLU A 43 23.20 4.47 38.89
C GLU A 43 21.80 4.10 38.36
N HIS A 44 21.23 4.93 37.49
CA HIS A 44 19.97 4.66 36.82
C HIS A 44 20.22 4.15 35.40
N VAL A 45 19.68 2.97 35.10
CA VAL A 45 19.83 2.28 33.81
C VAL A 45 18.47 1.84 33.26
N GLY A 46 18.34 1.78 31.94
CA GLY A 46 17.22 1.06 31.33
C GLY A 46 17.48 -0.43 31.46
N ARG A 47 18.65 -0.85 30.99
CA ARG A 47 19.11 -2.24 31.07
C ARG A 47 20.59 -2.28 31.43
N CYS A 48 21.00 -3.28 32.19
CA CYS A 48 22.39 -3.61 32.45
C CYS A 48 22.67 -5.09 32.16
N VAL A 49 23.88 -5.39 31.71
CA VAL A 49 24.36 -6.75 31.43
C VAL A 49 25.79 -6.87 31.92
N VAL A 50 26.10 -7.97 32.60
CA VAL A 50 27.42 -8.28 33.16
C VAL A 50 27.81 -9.68 32.71
N VAL A 51 29.01 -9.84 32.18
CA VAL A 51 29.50 -11.09 31.61
C VAL A 51 30.85 -11.47 32.22
N ARG A 52 31.03 -12.77 32.47
CA ARG A 52 32.26 -13.45 32.90
C ARG A 52 32.71 -14.42 31.80
N PRO A 53 33.40 -13.93 30.76
CA PRO A 53 33.72 -14.74 29.58
C PRO A 53 34.61 -15.95 29.92
N ARG A 54 35.39 -15.85 31.00
CA ARG A 54 36.24 -16.93 31.53
C ARG A 54 35.49 -18.19 31.96
N LEU A 55 34.19 -18.08 32.27
CA LEU A 55 33.35 -19.24 32.62
C LEU A 55 32.93 -20.05 31.40
N LEU A 56 33.28 -19.59 30.19
CA LEU A 56 33.07 -20.29 28.94
C LEU A 56 34.42 -20.59 28.27
N SER A 57 34.52 -21.77 27.65
CA SER A 57 35.62 -22.10 26.74
C SER A 57 35.60 -21.16 25.53
N ALA A 58 36.76 -20.97 24.88
CA ALA A 58 36.88 -20.10 23.70
C ALA A 58 35.84 -20.46 22.61
N ARG A 59 35.71 -21.76 22.29
CA ARG A 59 34.70 -22.27 21.35
C ARG A 59 33.26 -21.85 21.73
N ARG A 60 32.91 -21.82 23.01
CA ARG A 60 31.54 -21.51 23.47
C ARG A 60 31.20 -20.04 23.46
N ARG A 61 32.20 -19.17 23.56
CA ARG A 61 32.00 -17.72 23.55
C ARG A 61 31.34 -17.25 22.25
N SER A 62 31.72 -17.81 21.10
CA SER A 62 31.08 -17.48 19.81
C SER A 62 29.60 -17.86 19.75
N PHE A 63 29.21 -18.96 20.41
CA PHE A 63 27.81 -19.42 20.46
C PHE A 63 26.97 -18.66 21.49
N ALA A 64 27.58 -18.24 22.61
CA ALA A 64 26.91 -17.47 23.66
C ALA A 64 26.30 -16.17 23.11
N VAL A 65 26.88 -15.55 22.09
CA VAL A 65 26.38 -14.32 21.45
C VAL A 65 24.93 -14.45 20.96
N LEU A 66 24.48 -15.64 20.53
CA LEU A 66 23.11 -15.83 20.04
C LEU A 66 22.05 -15.78 21.13
N SER A 67 22.40 -16.24 22.32
CA SER A 67 21.49 -16.24 23.45
C SER A 67 21.72 -15.03 24.35
N SER A 68 22.86 -14.35 24.28
CA SER A 68 23.26 -13.26 25.17
C SER A 68 22.46 -11.97 25.00
N TRP A 69 22.31 -11.21 26.09
CA TRP A 69 21.86 -9.81 26.06
C TRP A 69 23.03 -8.81 25.94
N ALA A 70 24.27 -9.28 26.06
CA ALA A 70 25.47 -8.47 25.92
C ALA A 70 25.79 -8.19 24.44
N GLU A 71 26.69 -7.23 24.21
CA GLU A 71 27.23 -7.02 22.86
C GLU A 71 28.18 -8.17 22.50
N PRO A 72 28.37 -8.49 21.20
CA PRO A 72 29.33 -9.50 20.76
C PRO A 72 30.74 -9.29 21.34
N LEU A 73 31.08 -8.03 21.61
CA LEU A 73 32.33 -7.63 22.25
C LEU A 73 32.60 -8.34 23.59
N ALA A 74 31.56 -8.70 24.35
CA ALA A 74 31.71 -9.43 25.61
C ALA A 74 32.32 -10.83 25.44
N TYR A 75 32.29 -11.38 24.22
CA TYR A 75 32.72 -12.74 23.89
C TYR A 75 33.82 -12.78 22.82
N ALA A 76 34.26 -11.61 22.36
CA ALA A 76 35.20 -11.44 21.27
C ALA A 76 36.56 -12.09 21.60
N GLU A 77 37.04 -12.98 20.73
CA GLU A 77 38.25 -13.77 20.94
C GLU A 77 39.53 -12.95 20.78
N ASP A 78 39.54 -12.05 19.80
CA ASP A 78 40.56 -11.04 19.51
C ASP A 78 40.77 -10.08 20.70
N VAL A 79 39.68 -9.63 21.31
CA VAL A 79 39.71 -8.72 22.48
C VAL A 79 40.01 -9.51 23.77
N ALA A 80 39.52 -10.74 23.89
CA ALA A 80 39.65 -11.63 25.05
C ALA A 80 39.34 -10.96 26.41
N PRO A 81 38.13 -10.42 26.61
CA PRO A 81 37.74 -9.79 27.88
C PRO A 81 37.78 -10.78 29.05
N ALA A 82 38.33 -10.34 30.19
CA ALA A 82 38.24 -11.05 31.47
C ALA A 82 36.90 -10.80 32.18
N ALA A 83 36.37 -9.58 32.05
CA ALA A 83 35.05 -9.20 32.49
C ALA A 83 34.48 -8.12 31.57
N TYR A 84 33.15 -8.07 31.48
CA TYR A 84 32.42 -7.10 30.68
C TYR A 84 31.19 -6.62 31.44
N ALA A 85 30.91 -5.32 31.39
CA ALA A 85 29.65 -4.76 31.88
C ALA A 85 29.14 -3.71 30.89
N SER A 86 27.84 -3.67 30.64
CA SER A 86 27.23 -2.67 29.77
C SER A 86 25.89 -2.21 30.32
N ALA A 87 25.64 -0.91 30.24
CA ALA A 87 24.35 -0.30 30.51
C ALA A 87 23.81 0.42 29.26
N THR A 88 22.49 0.34 29.06
CA THR A 88 21.78 1.09 28.02
C THR A 88 20.62 1.89 28.60
N ALA A 89 20.37 3.05 27.99
CA ALA A 89 19.24 3.91 28.32
C ALA A 89 18.67 4.56 27.06
N GLU A 90 17.34 4.55 26.90
CA GLU A 90 16.67 5.28 25.81
C GLU A 90 16.67 6.79 26.11
N ARG A 91 17.05 7.60 25.11
CA ARG A 91 17.04 9.07 25.17
C ARG A 91 15.70 9.62 24.65
N MET A 92 15.47 10.92 24.82
CA MET A 92 14.22 11.57 24.39
C MET A 92 14.03 11.57 22.86
N ASP A 93 15.13 11.55 22.11
CA ASP A 93 15.17 11.49 20.64
C ASP A 93 15.04 10.06 20.08
N GLY A 94 14.73 9.07 20.94
CA GLY A 94 14.65 7.64 20.59
C GLY A 94 16.01 6.97 20.39
N SER A 95 17.13 7.69 20.48
CA SER A 95 18.47 7.07 20.40
C SER A 95 18.83 6.36 21.71
N ILE A 96 19.71 5.35 21.62
CA ILE A 96 20.12 4.55 22.78
C ILE A 96 21.48 5.04 23.29
N ALA A 97 21.52 5.64 24.47
CA ALA A 97 22.75 5.88 25.21
C ALA A 97 23.33 4.55 25.69
N ARG A 98 24.65 4.40 25.59
CA ARG A 98 25.36 3.19 26.03
C ARG A 98 26.64 3.53 26.79
N ARG A 99 26.91 2.77 27.85
CA ARG A 99 28.15 2.77 28.62
C ARG A 99 28.59 1.33 28.78
N THR A 100 29.76 1.01 28.24
CA THR A 100 30.31 -0.34 28.24
C THR A 100 31.69 -0.30 28.87
N TYR A 101 31.98 -1.23 29.78
CA TYR A 101 33.27 -1.41 30.40
C TYR A 101 33.81 -2.79 30.02
N VAL A 102 35.05 -2.81 29.56
CA VAL A 102 35.76 -4.03 29.18
C VAL A 102 37.01 -4.10 30.03
N ARG A 103 37.15 -5.17 30.82
CA ARG A 103 38.36 -5.45 31.60
C ARG A 103 39.13 -6.60 30.98
N PHE A 104 40.43 -6.40 30.80
CA PHE A 104 41.36 -7.37 30.25
C PHE A 104 42.02 -8.18 31.36
N ALA A 105 42.43 -9.41 31.05
CA ALA A 105 43.05 -10.32 32.03
C ALA A 105 44.47 -9.88 32.43
N ALA A 106 45.16 -9.17 31.54
CA ALA A 106 46.53 -8.72 31.71
C ALA A 106 46.62 -7.18 31.68
N THR A 107 47.83 -6.65 31.85
CA THR A 107 48.19 -5.25 31.61
C THR A 107 49.35 -5.18 30.60
N GLY A 108 49.69 -3.99 30.11
CA GLY A 108 50.88 -3.77 29.28
C GLY A 108 50.60 -3.64 27.78
N ARG A 109 51.66 -3.77 26.96
CA ARG A 109 51.61 -3.46 25.52
C ARG A 109 50.65 -4.35 24.74
N GLU A 110 50.60 -5.63 25.07
CA GLU A 110 49.73 -6.59 24.38
C GLU A 110 48.24 -6.25 24.55
N VAL A 111 47.84 -5.88 25.77
CA VAL A 111 46.47 -5.45 26.06
C VAL A 111 46.11 -4.15 25.34
N ARG A 112 47.06 -3.20 25.26
CA ARG A 112 46.86 -1.99 24.47
C ARG A 112 46.75 -2.28 22.97
N ALA A 113 47.47 -3.27 22.46
CA ALA A 113 47.37 -3.68 21.06
C ALA A 113 45.99 -4.29 20.76
N ARG A 114 45.53 -5.24 21.59
CA ARG A 114 44.18 -5.83 21.45
C ARG A 114 43.08 -4.78 21.58
N ALA A 115 43.20 -3.86 22.54
CA ALA A 115 42.21 -2.79 22.70
C ALA A 115 42.13 -1.87 21.46
N ARG A 116 43.22 -1.69 20.70
CA ARG A 116 43.20 -0.88 19.47
C ARG A 116 42.38 -1.49 18.34
N GLU A 117 42.07 -2.79 18.39
CA GLU A 117 41.22 -3.48 17.41
C GLU A 117 39.73 -3.15 17.60
N LEU A 118 39.36 -2.50 18.72
CA LEU A 118 37.99 -2.07 18.98
C LEU A 118 37.52 -1.06 17.93
N PRO A 119 36.29 -1.21 17.39
CA PRO A 119 35.73 -0.28 16.38
C PRO A 119 35.21 1.01 17.03
N VAL A 120 36.08 1.71 17.77
CA VAL A 120 35.81 2.91 18.56
C VAL A 120 36.68 4.07 18.07
N ARG A 121 36.41 5.26 18.60
CA ARG A 121 37.33 6.39 18.56
C ARG A 121 37.95 6.57 19.93
N TRP A 122 39.27 6.67 20.05
CA TRP A 122 39.88 6.98 21.34
C TRP A 122 39.67 8.44 21.71
N LEU A 123 39.44 8.74 22.99
CA LEU A 123 39.15 10.10 23.46
C LEU A 123 40.23 11.10 23.02
N ASP A 124 41.47 10.65 23.02
CA ASP A 124 42.68 11.43 22.71
C ASP A 124 42.90 11.61 21.18
N GLU A 125 42.10 10.95 20.34
CA GLU A 125 42.20 11.04 18.89
C GLU A 125 41.29 12.16 18.33
N PRO A 126 41.83 13.03 17.44
CA PRO A 126 41.02 14.01 16.73
C PRO A 126 39.97 13.29 15.86
N CYS A 127 38.81 13.92 15.66
CA CYS A 127 37.74 13.35 14.86
C CYS A 127 37.37 14.28 13.70
N GLU A 128 37.28 13.71 12.50
CA GLU A 128 36.74 14.37 11.30
C GLU A 128 35.71 13.47 10.62
N GLY A 129 34.68 14.08 10.01
CA GLY A 129 33.68 13.38 9.19
C GLY A 129 32.96 12.22 9.91
N MET A 130 32.94 11.05 9.27
CA MET A 130 32.20 9.88 9.76
C MET A 130 32.82 9.25 11.03
N ALA A 131 34.09 9.50 11.34
CA ALA A 131 34.75 8.99 12.53
C ALA A 131 34.13 9.56 13.83
N CYS A 132 33.60 10.78 13.79
CA CYS A 132 32.92 11.40 14.93
C CYS A 132 31.59 10.70 15.31
N ARG A 133 31.06 9.80 14.46
CA ARG A 133 29.84 9.02 14.75
C ARG A 133 30.11 7.71 15.51
N ARG A 134 31.39 7.31 15.68
CA ARG A 134 31.76 6.09 16.42
C ARG A 134 31.61 6.28 17.94
N PRO A 135 31.41 5.19 18.71
CA PRO A 135 31.52 5.23 20.16
C PRO A 135 32.91 5.72 20.60
N VAL A 136 32.98 6.45 21.71
CA VAL A 136 34.22 7.01 22.25
C VAL A 136 34.77 6.11 23.34
N ALA A 137 36.04 5.74 23.26
CA ALA A 137 36.71 4.90 24.25
C ALA A 137 37.77 5.67 25.04
N ARG A 138 37.92 5.33 26.33
CA ARG A 138 39.00 5.83 27.19
C ARG A 138 39.46 4.75 28.16
N TRP A 139 40.72 4.83 28.58
CA TRP A 139 41.22 4.01 29.68
C TRP A 139 40.68 4.56 31.01
N VAL A 140 40.12 3.68 31.84
CA VAL A 140 39.71 3.98 33.21
C VAL A 140 40.86 3.66 34.16
N ASP A 141 41.55 2.55 33.91
CA ASP A 141 42.75 2.10 34.62
C ASP A 141 43.68 1.34 33.65
N ALA A 142 44.72 0.68 34.15
CA ALA A 142 45.70 -0.02 33.31
C ALA A 142 45.16 -1.24 32.52
N ARG A 143 43.98 -1.75 32.87
CA ARG A 143 43.34 -2.94 32.28
C ARG A 143 41.86 -2.77 31.98
N THR A 144 41.27 -1.60 32.17
CA THR A 144 39.83 -1.35 31.97
C THR A 144 39.62 -0.21 30.98
N VAL A 145 38.81 -0.47 29.95
CA VAL A 145 38.38 0.51 28.95
C VAL A 145 36.90 0.81 29.13
N GLU A 146 36.55 2.10 29.22
CA GLU A 146 35.17 2.58 29.06
C GLU A 146 34.92 2.90 27.60
N ILE A 147 33.78 2.47 27.06
CA ILE A 147 33.25 2.81 25.76
C ILE A 147 31.88 3.50 25.95
N ALA A 148 31.79 4.75 25.51
CA ALA A 148 30.63 5.60 25.65
C ALA A 148 30.02 5.92 24.29
N ARG A 149 28.70 5.71 24.16
CA ARG A 149 27.91 6.14 23.00
C ARG A 149 26.79 7.05 23.45
N HIS A 150 26.72 8.25 22.86
CA HIS A 150 25.81 9.34 23.23
C HIS A 150 25.94 9.80 24.69
N ALA A 151 25.36 10.97 24.99
CA ALA A 151 25.28 11.47 26.36
C ALA A 151 24.27 10.65 27.18
N TRP A 152 24.63 10.32 28.42
CA TRP A 152 23.74 9.61 29.34
C TRP A 152 22.58 10.53 29.77
N PRO A 153 21.33 10.05 29.80
CA PRO A 153 20.20 10.88 30.20
C PRO A 153 20.24 11.21 31.70
N ARG A 154 19.82 12.43 32.08
CA ARG A 154 19.78 12.93 33.47
C ARG A 154 18.47 12.63 34.20
N ARG A 155 17.79 11.53 33.86
CA ARG A 155 16.48 11.17 34.44
C ARG A 155 16.56 9.83 35.15
N GLU A 156 15.70 9.61 36.14
CA GLU A 156 15.51 8.30 36.74
C GLU A 156 14.97 7.28 35.70
N LEU A 157 15.54 6.08 35.74
CA LEU A 157 15.20 4.96 34.88
C LEU A 157 14.71 3.79 35.74
N ALA A 158 14.00 2.86 35.12
CA ALA A 158 13.24 1.82 35.81
C ALA A 158 14.11 0.76 36.51
N ALA A 159 15.39 0.62 36.12
CA ALA A 159 16.35 -0.26 36.78
C ALA A 159 17.51 0.54 37.37
N SER A 160 18.19 -0.07 38.34
CA SER A 160 19.43 0.46 38.91
C SER A 160 20.63 -0.44 38.61
N SER A 161 21.82 0.15 38.51
CA SER A 161 23.05 -0.64 38.47
C SER A 161 23.24 -1.47 39.74
N ALA A 162 22.72 -1.01 40.89
CA ALA A 162 22.74 -1.76 42.15
C ALA A 162 22.03 -3.13 42.01
N SER A 163 20.87 -3.20 41.34
CA SER A 163 20.21 -4.49 41.06
C SER A 163 21.10 -5.43 40.23
N CYS A 164 21.84 -4.89 39.26
CA CYS A 164 22.83 -5.66 38.51
C CYS A 164 23.97 -6.19 39.38
N VAL A 165 24.51 -5.32 40.24
CA VAL A 165 25.59 -5.65 41.17
C VAL A 165 25.15 -6.75 42.12
N GLU A 166 23.95 -6.63 42.71
CA GLU A 166 23.38 -7.65 43.59
C GLU A 166 23.18 -8.98 42.86
N LEU A 167 22.61 -8.95 41.65
CA LEU A 167 22.39 -10.17 40.86
C LEU A 167 23.73 -10.82 40.49
N ALA A 168 24.72 -10.03 40.07
CA ALA A 168 26.06 -10.52 39.79
C ALA A 168 26.73 -11.13 41.02
N ARG A 169 26.56 -10.53 42.21
CA ARG A 169 27.09 -11.07 43.48
C ARG A 169 26.42 -12.38 43.89
N ARG A 170 25.09 -12.51 43.68
CA ARG A 170 24.34 -13.73 44.00
C ARG A 170 24.66 -14.86 43.02
N ALA A 171 24.81 -14.56 41.74
CA ALA A 171 25.08 -15.53 40.69
C ALA A 171 26.54 -15.45 40.19
N ARG A 172 27.50 -15.74 41.08
CA ARG A 172 28.94 -15.71 40.76
C ARG A 172 29.37 -16.76 39.73
N ASP A 173 28.63 -17.87 39.70
CA ASP A 173 28.82 -19.00 38.80
C ASP A 173 28.17 -18.80 37.41
N ALA A 174 27.41 -17.72 37.23
CA ALA A 174 26.81 -17.37 35.96
C ALA A 174 27.80 -16.65 35.04
N TYR A 175 27.85 -17.08 33.78
CA TYR A 175 28.67 -16.42 32.76
C TYR A 175 28.03 -15.11 32.29
N GLU A 176 26.73 -14.95 32.45
CA GLU A 176 26.00 -13.72 32.14
C GLU A 176 24.89 -13.49 33.15
N VAL A 177 24.77 -12.25 33.61
CA VAL A 177 23.60 -11.76 34.32
C VAL A 177 23.12 -10.47 33.68
N ALA A 178 21.82 -10.24 33.69
CA ALA A 178 21.23 -9.00 33.17
C ALA A 178 20.00 -8.58 33.96
N VAL A 179 19.77 -7.27 33.99
CA VAL A 179 18.54 -6.67 34.53
C VAL A 179 18.04 -5.67 33.49
N ASP A 180 16.76 -5.77 33.13
CA ASP A 180 16.07 -4.81 32.26
C ASP A 180 14.86 -4.23 32.99
N GLY A 181 14.81 -2.91 33.06
CA GLY A 181 13.70 -2.14 33.60
C GLY A 181 12.79 -1.73 32.45
N THR A 182 11.69 -2.43 32.31
CA THR A 182 10.67 -2.16 31.30
C THR A 182 9.79 -1.02 31.76
N ARG A 183 9.77 0.09 31.01
CA ARG A 183 8.79 1.15 31.24
C ARG A 183 7.40 0.66 30.84
N ASP A 184 6.38 1.17 31.53
CA ASP A 184 5.00 1.23 31.04
C ASP A 184 4.97 2.03 29.73
N ARG A 185 5.37 1.40 28.63
CA ARG A 185 4.97 1.86 27.32
C ARG A 185 3.48 1.58 27.31
N LEU A 186 2.66 2.64 27.19
CA LEU A 186 1.26 2.58 26.79
C LEU A 186 1.19 1.88 25.42
N SER A 187 1.43 0.58 25.43
CA SER A 187 1.45 -0.23 24.24
C SER A 187 0.00 -0.60 23.98
N ARG A 188 -0.44 -0.43 22.73
CA ARG A 188 -1.75 -0.91 22.26
C ARG A 188 -1.86 -2.45 22.29
N ARG A 189 -0.99 -3.15 23.04
CA ARG A 189 -0.95 -4.61 23.13
C ARG A 189 -1.80 -5.05 24.32
N SER A 190 -2.64 -6.04 24.10
CA SER A 190 -3.57 -6.61 25.08
C SER A 190 -2.89 -7.45 26.18
N VAL A 191 -1.57 -7.35 26.37
CA VAL A 191 -0.77 -8.24 27.25
C VAL A 191 0.04 -7.40 28.24
N PRO A 192 -0.09 -7.63 29.56
CA PRO A 192 0.72 -6.96 30.58
C PRO A 192 2.21 -7.13 30.32
N GLN A 193 2.99 -6.07 30.55
CA GLN A 193 4.45 -6.12 30.47
C GLN A 193 5.03 -6.23 31.88
N PRO A 194 6.10 -7.01 32.09
CA PRO A 194 6.79 -6.99 33.37
C PRO A 194 7.31 -5.57 33.65
N ARG A 195 7.53 -5.22 34.92
CA ARG A 195 8.24 -3.99 35.34
C ARG A 195 9.75 -4.17 35.34
N GLN A 196 10.19 -5.40 35.64
CA GLN A 196 11.59 -5.76 35.65
C GLN A 196 11.74 -7.19 35.13
N VAL A 197 12.81 -7.40 34.37
CA VAL A 197 13.28 -8.72 33.95
C VAL A 197 14.68 -8.92 34.46
N GLN A 198 14.87 -9.92 35.32
CA GLN A 198 16.18 -10.41 35.70
C GLN A 198 16.50 -11.66 34.90
N ARG A 199 17.75 -11.79 34.48
CA ARG A 199 18.23 -12.94 33.72
C ARG A 199 19.57 -13.42 34.26
N VAL A 200 19.70 -14.73 34.39
CA VAL A 200 20.94 -15.39 34.79
C VAL A 200 21.19 -16.55 33.84
N SER A 201 22.34 -16.59 33.19
CA SER A 201 22.73 -17.67 32.31
C SER A 201 23.99 -18.39 32.85
N ARG A 202 23.85 -19.70 33.06
CA ARG A 202 24.88 -20.61 33.56
C ARG A 202 25.22 -21.66 32.52
N SER A 203 26.41 -22.23 32.62
CA SER A 203 26.76 -23.43 31.87
C SER A 203 27.41 -24.44 32.79
N ASP A 204 26.99 -25.70 32.68
CA ASP A 204 27.58 -26.84 33.40
C ASP A 204 28.63 -27.58 32.56
N GLY A 205 28.96 -27.04 31.38
CA GLY A 205 29.87 -27.69 30.47
C GLY A 205 29.20 -28.51 29.36
N VAL A 206 27.88 -28.74 29.39
CA VAL A 206 27.15 -29.46 28.31
C VAL A 206 25.89 -28.68 27.92
N THR A 207 25.21 -28.14 28.91
CA THR A 207 24.02 -27.31 28.75
C THR A 207 24.29 -25.85 29.10
N VAL A 208 23.43 -25.00 28.55
CA VAL A 208 23.22 -23.62 28.98
C VAL A 208 21.87 -23.59 29.69
N ARG A 209 21.88 -23.21 30.96
CA ARG A 209 20.66 -22.96 31.72
C ARG A 209 20.46 -21.46 31.86
N THR A 210 19.35 -20.97 31.34
CA THR A 210 18.93 -19.57 31.49
C THR A 210 17.73 -19.51 32.40
N TRP A 211 17.89 -18.79 33.49
CA TRP A 211 16.83 -18.44 34.41
C TRP A 211 16.42 -16.99 34.14
N ARG A 212 15.11 -16.74 34.11
CA ARG A 212 14.52 -15.40 34.00
C ARG A 212 13.46 -15.22 35.08
N ALA A 213 13.57 -14.16 35.86
CA ALA A 213 12.49 -13.70 36.73
C ALA A 213 11.84 -12.45 36.14
N LEU A 214 10.52 -12.51 35.94
CA LEU A 214 9.67 -11.43 35.47
C LEU A 214 8.87 -10.90 36.65
N THR A 215 9.11 -9.66 37.05
CA THR A 215 8.38 -9.02 38.14
C THR A 215 7.29 -8.12 37.57
N PHE A 216 6.03 -8.42 37.84
CA PHE A 216 4.87 -7.63 37.42
C PHE A 216 4.43 -6.64 38.51
N ARG A 217 3.46 -5.77 38.20
CA ARG A 217 2.90 -4.85 39.19
C ARG A 217 2.19 -5.59 40.32
N ASP A 218 1.46 -6.63 39.97
CA ASP A 218 0.66 -7.43 40.88
C ASP A 218 0.48 -8.87 40.36
N ALA A 219 -0.15 -9.72 41.18
CA ALA A 219 -0.38 -11.12 40.86
C ALA A 219 -1.39 -11.33 39.72
N LEU A 220 -2.27 -10.35 39.44
CA LEU A 220 -3.24 -10.44 38.35
C LEU A 220 -2.55 -10.24 37.01
N GLU A 221 -1.69 -9.24 36.87
CA GLU A 221 -0.88 -9.02 35.67
C GLU A 221 -0.02 -10.24 35.33
N ALA A 222 0.66 -10.81 36.34
CA ALA A 222 1.45 -12.03 36.19
C ALA A 222 0.61 -13.21 35.68
N ARG A 223 -0.61 -13.39 36.23
CA ARG A 223 -1.54 -14.46 35.81
C ARG A 223 -2.07 -14.25 34.39
N LEU A 224 -2.35 -13.00 34.01
CA LEU A 224 -2.80 -12.66 32.65
C LEU A 224 -1.69 -12.92 31.62
N TRP A 225 -0.46 -12.53 31.94
CA TRP A 225 0.71 -12.79 31.10
C TRP A 225 0.97 -14.30 30.94
N GLU A 226 0.92 -15.07 32.05
CA GLU A 226 1.08 -16.52 32.04
C GLU A 226 0.00 -17.19 31.18
N SER A 227 -1.26 -16.78 31.36
CA SER A 227 -2.40 -17.31 30.60
C SER A 227 -2.34 -16.98 29.10
N PHE A 228 -1.78 -15.81 28.75
CA PHE A 228 -1.54 -15.43 27.36
C PHE A 228 -0.47 -16.31 26.73
N THR A 229 0.66 -16.48 27.42
CA THR A 229 1.81 -17.26 26.96
C THR A 229 1.46 -18.74 26.80
N ARG A 230 0.74 -19.34 27.75
CA ARG A 230 0.26 -20.73 27.62
C ARG A 230 -0.64 -20.94 26.40
N ARG A 231 -1.44 -19.93 26.02
CA ARG A 231 -2.37 -20.01 24.87
C ARG A 231 -1.71 -19.77 23.52
N HIS A 232 -0.71 -18.90 23.45
CA HIS A 232 -0.14 -18.42 22.18
C HIS A 232 1.29 -18.94 21.92
N GLY A 233 1.84 -19.75 22.84
CA GLY A 233 3.23 -20.18 22.79
C GLY A 233 4.19 -19.13 23.35
N SER A 234 5.49 -19.33 23.10
CA SER A 234 6.57 -18.51 23.69
C SER A 234 6.30 -17.00 23.52
N PRO A 235 6.60 -16.17 24.54
CA PRO A 235 6.43 -14.73 24.47
C PRO A 235 7.18 -14.13 23.27
N PRO A 236 6.71 -13.00 22.70
CA PRO A 236 7.33 -12.37 21.53
C PRO A 236 8.77 -11.86 21.76
N GLU A 237 9.30 -11.94 22.98
CA GLU A 237 10.67 -11.57 23.36
C GLU A 237 11.61 -12.77 23.57
N VAL A 238 11.09 -14.01 23.49
CA VAL A 238 11.91 -15.21 23.65
C VAL A 238 12.53 -15.56 22.32
N SER A 239 13.80 -15.17 22.18
CA SER A 239 14.84 -15.71 21.30
C SER A 239 14.47 -15.91 19.82
N LEU A 240 15.32 -15.45 18.90
CA LEU A 240 15.21 -15.70 17.46
C LEU A 240 15.36 -17.20 17.07
N MET A 241 15.25 -18.11 18.03
CA MET A 241 15.68 -19.49 17.98
C MET A 241 14.61 -20.36 18.65
N PRO A 242 13.98 -21.28 17.91
CA PRO A 242 12.96 -22.17 18.48
C PRO A 242 13.56 -22.95 19.66
N THR A 243 12.96 -22.80 20.84
CA THR A 243 13.17 -23.69 21.98
C THR A 243 12.35 -24.96 21.75
N LEU A 244 12.91 -26.14 22.03
CA LEU A 244 12.09 -27.33 22.16
C LEU A 244 11.13 -27.16 23.35
N PRO A 245 9.82 -27.47 23.20
CA PRO A 245 8.82 -27.24 24.25
C PRO A 245 9.07 -27.98 25.57
N GLN A 246 9.92 -29.01 25.58
CA GLN A 246 10.09 -29.93 26.72
C GLN A 246 11.06 -29.40 27.80
N GLU A 247 11.87 -28.38 27.53
CA GLU A 247 12.89 -27.86 28.47
C GLU A 247 12.58 -26.44 29.00
N LEU A 248 11.34 -25.98 28.81
CA LEU A 248 10.84 -24.70 29.31
C LEU A 248 9.97 -24.94 30.55
N GLU A 249 10.49 -24.62 31.74
CA GLU A 249 9.70 -24.64 32.97
C GLU A 249 9.26 -23.22 33.32
N THR A 250 7.97 -23.02 33.58
CA THR A 250 7.42 -21.73 34.02
C THR A 250 6.70 -21.90 35.35
N THR A 251 7.14 -21.16 36.37
CA THR A 251 6.54 -21.13 37.69
C THR A 251 6.09 -19.69 38.02
N ARG A 252 5.02 -19.55 38.80
CA ARG A 252 4.50 -18.24 39.22
C ARG A 252 4.30 -18.20 40.73
N GLU A 253 4.88 -17.19 41.37
CA GLU A 253 4.76 -16.91 42.79
C GLU A 253 4.28 -15.47 42.97
N GLY A 254 2.99 -15.28 43.25
CA GLY A 254 2.39 -13.95 43.36
C GLY A 254 2.53 -13.14 42.06
N ALA A 255 3.26 -12.03 42.14
CA ALA A 255 3.56 -11.10 41.04
C ALA A 255 4.84 -11.46 40.25
N GLU A 256 5.56 -12.50 40.67
CA GLU A 256 6.77 -12.96 40.00
C GLU A 256 6.48 -14.19 39.16
N VAL A 257 6.99 -14.20 37.93
CA VAL A 257 7.00 -15.36 37.04
C VAL A 257 8.43 -15.74 36.76
N THR A 258 8.81 -16.96 37.11
CA THR A 258 10.12 -17.53 36.80
C THR A 258 10.02 -18.42 35.57
N ILE A 259 10.97 -18.27 34.67
CA ILE A 259 11.14 -19.09 33.47
C ILE A 259 12.53 -19.70 33.51
N THR A 260 12.60 -21.01 33.43
CA THR A 260 13.85 -21.75 33.31
C THR A 260 13.90 -22.42 31.95
N GLU A 261 14.95 -22.12 31.19
CA GLU A 261 15.26 -22.72 29.90
C GLU A 261 16.57 -23.50 30.04
N ALA A 262 16.57 -24.78 29.71
CA ALA A 262 17.78 -25.53 29.42
C ALA A 262 17.95 -25.69 27.90
N ARG A 263 19.20 -25.73 27.44
CA ARG A 263 19.56 -26.03 26.04
C ARG A 263 20.89 -26.73 25.99
N LEU A 264 21.07 -27.67 25.06
CA LEU A 264 22.39 -28.24 24.79
C LEU A 264 23.24 -27.23 24.01
N TRP A 265 24.56 -27.23 24.24
CA TRP A 265 25.46 -26.42 23.42
C TRP A 265 25.36 -26.81 21.94
N GLU A 266 25.23 -28.10 21.62
CA GLU A 266 25.09 -28.60 20.25
C GLU A 266 23.88 -28.01 19.51
N GLU A 267 22.76 -27.83 20.22
CA GLU A 267 21.57 -27.18 19.65
C GLU A 267 21.82 -25.71 19.34
N LEU A 268 22.59 -25.00 20.20
CA LEU A 268 23.02 -23.63 19.94
C LEU A 268 24.03 -23.54 18.78
N GLU A 269 24.82 -24.59 18.54
CA GLU A 269 25.73 -24.65 17.39
C GLU A 269 24.94 -24.82 16.07
N LEU A 270 23.99 -25.77 16.01
CA LEU A 270 23.11 -25.98 14.85
C LEU A 270 22.30 -24.72 14.51
N ALA A 271 21.78 -24.09 15.55
CA ALA A 271 21.15 -22.78 15.50
C ALA A 271 21.99 -21.68 14.79
N MET A 272 23.31 -21.63 15.04
CA MET A 272 24.20 -20.70 14.35
C MET A 272 24.35 -21.03 12.86
N GLU A 273 24.38 -22.32 12.53
CA GLU A 273 24.45 -22.75 11.14
C GLU A 273 23.19 -22.35 10.38
N ASP A 274 22.01 -22.57 10.98
CA ASP A 274 20.72 -22.15 10.42
C ASP A 274 20.63 -20.63 10.24
N GLU A 275 21.02 -19.83 11.23
CA GLU A 275 21.01 -18.37 11.11
C GLU A 275 22.00 -17.88 10.05
N ARG A 276 23.17 -18.54 9.92
CA ARG A 276 24.16 -18.24 8.88
C ARG A 276 23.62 -18.59 7.49
N LEU A 277 22.98 -19.74 7.33
CA LEU A 277 22.31 -20.14 6.09
C LEU A 277 21.17 -19.17 5.75
N ARG A 278 20.36 -18.78 6.73
CA ARG A 278 19.29 -17.81 6.56
C ARG A 278 19.82 -16.45 6.11
N ARG A 279 20.87 -15.92 6.75
CA ARG A 279 21.51 -14.65 6.34
C ARG A 279 22.07 -14.72 4.94
N ARG A 280 22.70 -15.84 4.56
CA ARG A 280 23.17 -16.07 3.18
C ARG A 280 22.00 -16.12 2.20
N GLY A 281 20.92 -16.81 2.54
CA GLY A 281 19.70 -16.86 1.74
C GLY A 281 19.10 -15.47 1.55
N LEU A 282 19.02 -14.66 2.60
CA LEU A 282 18.55 -13.27 2.54
C LEU A 282 19.47 -12.37 1.70
N ALA A 283 20.79 -12.53 1.83
CA ALA A 283 21.76 -11.78 1.02
C ALA A 283 21.65 -12.15 -0.47
N HIS A 284 21.53 -13.45 -0.79
CA HIS A 284 21.29 -13.90 -2.17
C HIS A 284 19.92 -13.47 -2.71
N ALA A 285 18.88 -13.47 -1.88
CA ALA A 285 17.56 -12.98 -2.27
C ALA A 285 17.60 -11.47 -2.58
N ARG A 286 18.33 -10.67 -1.79
CA ARG A 286 18.56 -9.25 -2.07
C ARG A 286 19.33 -9.03 -3.37
N GLN A 287 20.41 -9.77 -3.59
CA GLN A 287 21.18 -9.71 -4.84
C GLN A 287 20.32 -10.06 -6.07
N ARG A 288 19.40 -11.02 -5.96
CA ARG A 288 18.47 -11.38 -7.04
C ARG A 288 17.30 -10.39 -7.22
N ALA A 289 17.05 -9.55 -6.22
CA ALA A 289 15.97 -8.56 -6.25
C ALA A 289 16.42 -7.22 -6.83
N GLU A 290 17.73 -7.00 -7.01
CA GLU A 290 18.27 -5.77 -7.57
C GLU A 290 18.57 -5.92 -9.08
N PRO A 291 18.20 -4.92 -9.90
CA PRO A 291 18.54 -4.95 -11.32
C PRO A 291 20.05 -4.74 -11.52
N VAL A 292 20.64 -5.57 -12.37
CA VAL A 292 22.06 -5.52 -12.77
C VAL A 292 22.28 -4.29 -13.68
N PRO A 293 23.47 -3.64 -13.69
CA PRO A 293 23.77 -2.54 -14.63
C PRO A 293 23.37 -2.89 -16.06
N VAL A 294 22.85 -1.91 -16.81
CA VAL A 294 22.22 -2.17 -18.12
C VAL A 294 23.25 -2.81 -19.06
N GLU A 295 24.47 -2.31 -19.01
CA GLU A 295 25.65 -2.70 -19.78
C GLU A 295 25.95 -4.21 -19.65
N ASP A 296 25.82 -4.74 -18.43
CA ASP A 296 26.14 -6.12 -18.07
C ASP A 296 24.99 -7.11 -18.34
N VAL A 297 23.83 -6.64 -18.78
CA VAL A 297 22.70 -7.51 -19.12
C VAL A 297 22.98 -8.23 -20.43
N ASP A 298 22.98 -9.56 -20.39
CA ASP A 298 23.00 -10.41 -21.58
C ASP A 298 21.65 -10.33 -22.33
N VAL A 299 21.58 -9.40 -23.28
CA VAL A 299 20.39 -9.16 -24.11
C VAL A 299 20.15 -10.26 -25.14
N SER A 300 21.10 -11.17 -25.39
CA SER A 300 20.91 -12.27 -26.34
C SER A 300 19.87 -13.29 -25.84
N ARG A 301 19.68 -13.36 -24.52
CA ARG A 301 18.75 -14.30 -23.88
C ARG A 301 17.48 -13.58 -23.41
N MET A 302 16.36 -13.82 -24.11
CA MET A 302 15.06 -13.23 -23.78
C MET A 302 14.61 -13.48 -22.33
N ALA A 303 14.92 -14.64 -21.76
CA ALA A 303 14.59 -14.94 -20.36
C ALA A 303 15.28 -13.98 -19.36
N VAL A 304 16.54 -13.60 -19.64
CA VAL A 304 17.32 -12.65 -18.84
C VAL A 304 16.72 -11.25 -18.99
N VAL A 305 16.42 -10.84 -20.23
CA VAL A 305 15.75 -9.57 -20.54
C VAL A 305 14.43 -9.45 -19.78
N ARG A 306 13.52 -10.44 -19.89
CA ARG A 306 12.22 -10.43 -19.19
C ARG A 306 12.36 -10.33 -17.67
N HIS A 307 13.36 -11.01 -17.10
CA HIS A 307 13.63 -10.91 -15.67
C HIS A 307 14.10 -9.50 -15.27
N GLN A 308 15.07 -8.93 -16.01
CA GLN A 308 15.57 -7.57 -15.74
C GLN A 308 14.51 -6.49 -15.97
N LEU A 309 13.65 -6.65 -16.98
CA LEU A 309 12.51 -5.76 -17.21
C LEU A 309 11.54 -5.78 -16.03
N ARG A 310 11.26 -6.96 -15.46
CA ARG A 310 10.40 -7.08 -14.27
C ARG A 310 10.96 -6.30 -13.08
N LEU A 311 12.26 -6.49 -12.78
CA LEU A 311 12.94 -5.81 -11.68
C LEU A 311 12.97 -4.29 -11.88
N ARG A 312 13.28 -3.83 -13.10
CA ARG A 312 13.37 -2.39 -13.41
C ARG A 312 12.01 -1.71 -13.44
N ARG A 313 10.96 -2.39 -13.89
CA ARG A 313 9.57 -1.88 -13.83
C ARG A 313 9.09 -1.76 -12.39
N ALA A 314 9.37 -2.75 -11.54
CA ALA A 314 9.07 -2.66 -10.11
C ALA A 314 9.79 -1.46 -9.47
N ARG A 315 11.10 -1.31 -9.73
CA ARG A 315 11.87 -0.16 -9.26
C ARG A 315 11.33 1.18 -9.76
N LEU A 316 10.92 1.27 -11.02
CA LEU A 316 10.32 2.50 -11.58
C LEU A 316 8.96 2.82 -10.94
N SER A 317 8.16 1.80 -10.62
CA SER A 317 6.89 1.96 -9.90
C SER A 317 7.09 2.50 -8.49
N ASP A 318 8.13 2.02 -7.80
CA ASP A 318 8.45 2.42 -6.43
C ASP A 318 9.18 3.78 -6.36
N ALA A 319 9.87 4.17 -7.42
CA ALA A 319 10.65 5.41 -7.49
C ALA A 319 9.75 6.66 -7.46
N ARG A 320 10.12 7.63 -6.59
CA ARG A 320 9.45 8.91 -6.43
C ARG A 320 10.43 10.07 -6.61
N GLY A 321 9.93 11.20 -7.11
CA GLY A 321 10.72 12.42 -7.27
C GLY A 321 11.96 12.23 -8.15
N VAL A 322 13.12 12.62 -7.64
CA VAL A 322 14.39 12.71 -8.39
C VAL A 322 14.88 11.34 -8.91
N GLU A 323 14.53 10.23 -8.26
CA GLU A 323 14.99 8.88 -8.65
C GLU A 323 14.21 8.27 -9.83
N ARG A 324 13.03 8.81 -10.14
CA ARG A 324 12.14 8.24 -11.17
C ARG A 324 12.72 8.38 -12.58
N ARG A 325 13.29 9.55 -12.90
CA ARG A 325 13.85 9.83 -14.24
C ARG A 325 15.05 8.93 -14.57
N PRO A 326 16.08 8.80 -13.71
CA PRO A 326 17.17 7.84 -13.96
C PRO A 326 16.72 6.39 -14.09
N ALA A 327 15.70 5.97 -13.31
CA ALA A 327 15.15 4.61 -13.39
C ALA A 327 14.44 4.36 -14.75
N ALA A 328 13.67 5.34 -15.23
CA ALA A 328 13.02 5.27 -16.53
C ALA A 328 14.04 5.29 -17.68
N GLU A 329 15.09 6.10 -17.59
CA GLU A 329 16.17 6.13 -18.59
C GLU A 329 16.92 4.80 -18.68
N ALA A 330 17.21 4.17 -17.53
CA ALA A 330 17.85 2.86 -17.52
C ALA A 330 16.93 1.77 -18.10
N LEU A 331 15.62 1.86 -17.86
CA LEU A 331 14.63 0.97 -18.48
C LEU A 331 14.58 1.17 -20.01
N ALA A 332 14.54 2.41 -20.48
CA ALA A 332 14.55 2.73 -21.91
C ALA A 332 15.79 2.20 -22.62
N ARG A 333 16.99 2.39 -22.04
CA ARG A 333 18.25 1.83 -22.58
C ARG A 333 18.26 0.31 -22.68
N LEU A 334 17.70 -0.38 -21.69
CA LEU A 334 17.57 -1.84 -21.74
C LEU A 334 16.59 -2.28 -22.85
N LEU A 335 15.45 -1.59 -22.96
CA LEU A 335 14.42 -1.89 -23.95
C LEU A 335 14.91 -1.68 -25.38
N GLU A 336 15.67 -0.60 -25.63
CA GLU A 336 16.34 -0.32 -26.90
C GLU A 336 17.28 -1.48 -27.29
N ARG A 337 18.25 -1.81 -26.44
CA ARG A 337 19.20 -2.91 -26.70
C ARG A 337 18.51 -4.27 -26.85
N ALA A 338 17.46 -4.51 -26.05
CA ALA A 338 16.70 -5.75 -26.13
C ALA A 338 15.91 -5.85 -27.44
N PHE A 339 15.31 -4.76 -27.91
CA PHE A 339 14.59 -4.73 -29.17
C PHE A 339 15.53 -4.86 -30.38
N GLU A 340 16.73 -4.28 -30.32
CA GLU A 340 17.76 -4.50 -31.35
C GLU A 340 18.17 -5.97 -31.47
N ALA A 341 18.29 -6.68 -30.34
CA ALA A 341 18.60 -8.10 -30.31
C ALA A 341 17.40 -8.99 -30.69
N HIS A 342 16.17 -8.54 -30.44
CA HIS A 342 14.93 -9.30 -30.66
C HIS A 342 13.86 -8.46 -31.37
N PRO A 343 14.05 -8.11 -32.66
CA PRO A 343 13.18 -7.17 -33.37
C PRO A 343 11.76 -7.71 -33.62
N SER A 344 11.55 -9.01 -33.56
CA SER A 344 10.22 -9.64 -33.68
C SER A 344 9.35 -9.51 -32.42
N GLU A 345 9.92 -9.12 -31.28
CA GLU A 345 9.19 -9.03 -30.01
C GLU A 345 8.56 -7.63 -29.85
N LEU A 346 7.39 -7.44 -30.48
CA LEU A 346 6.67 -6.15 -30.52
C LEU A 346 6.28 -5.58 -29.14
N GLU A 347 6.17 -6.43 -28.12
CA GLU A 347 5.96 -5.98 -26.74
C GLU A 347 7.13 -5.11 -26.23
N LEU A 348 8.37 -5.43 -26.63
CA LEU A 348 9.56 -4.65 -26.26
C LEU A 348 9.52 -3.26 -26.88
N ALA A 349 9.21 -3.18 -28.17
CA ALA A 349 9.04 -1.90 -28.87
C ALA A 349 7.90 -1.06 -28.26
N THR A 350 6.79 -1.70 -27.88
CA THR A 350 5.64 -0.99 -27.28
C THR A 350 6.04 -0.39 -25.93
N LEU A 351 6.68 -1.20 -25.08
CA LEU A 351 7.20 -0.75 -23.80
C LEU A 351 8.26 0.33 -23.96
N TRP A 352 9.13 0.22 -24.97
CA TRP A 352 10.16 1.22 -25.25
C TRP A 352 9.54 2.57 -25.61
N ALA A 353 8.66 2.59 -26.61
CA ALA A 353 8.02 3.80 -27.09
C ALA A 353 7.20 4.50 -25.99
N ARG A 354 6.46 3.75 -25.18
CA ARG A 354 5.73 4.28 -24.03
C ARG A 354 6.66 4.86 -22.95
N THR A 355 7.81 4.21 -22.72
CA THR A 355 8.80 4.72 -21.76
C THR A 355 9.43 6.02 -22.26
N GLU A 356 9.74 6.14 -23.56
CA GLU A 356 10.27 7.37 -24.16
C GLU A 356 9.25 8.52 -24.11
N LEU A 357 7.97 8.26 -24.37
CA LEU A 357 6.90 9.26 -24.18
C LEU A 357 6.83 9.75 -22.73
N SER A 358 6.93 8.83 -21.75
CA SER A 358 6.94 9.20 -20.32
C SER A 358 8.17 10.00 -19.88
N LEU A 359 9.26 9.93 -20.67
CA LEU A 359 10.50 10.68 -20.48
C LEU A 359 10.48 12.03 -21.22
N GLU A 360 9.36 12.40 -21.85
CA GLU A 360 9.23 13.59 -22.69
C GLU A 360 10.21 13.56 -23.88
N ARG A 361 10.42 12.37 -24.47
CA ARG A 361 11.24 12.15 -25.67
C ARG A 361 10.39 11.62 -26.84
N PRO A 362 9.39 12.39 -27.29
CA PRO A 362 8.45 11.97 -28.33
C PRO A 362 9.13 11.57 -29.65
N GLU A 363 10.23 12.23 -30.04
CA GLU A 363 10.98 11.89 -31.24
C GLU A 363 11.52 10.46 -31.24
N ARG A 364 12.00 9.98 -30.09
CA ARG A 364 12.48 8.60 -29.97
C ARG A 364 11.34 7.61 -30.06
N ALA A 365 10.20 7.92 -29.42
CA ALA A 365 9.00 7.09 -29.52
C ALA A 365 8.48 6.99 -30.96
N ARG A 366 8.53 8.10 -31.72
CA ARG A 366 8.19 8.15 -33.14
C ARG A 366 9.07 7.22 -33.97
N VAL A 367 10.39 7.28 -33.81
CA VAL A 367 11.35 6.41 -34.51
C VAL A 367 11.05 4.93 -34.27
N VAL A 368 10.68 4.55 -33.04
CA VAL A 368 10.29 3.17 -32.73
C VAL A 368 9.03 2.76 -33.48
N ALA A 369 8.01 3.61 -33.49
CA ALA A 369 6.75 3.34 -34.18
C ALA A 369 6.94 3.20 -35.69
N GLU A 370 7.71 4.11 -36.30
CA GLU A 370 8.04 4.08 -37.73
C GLU A 370 8.81 2.80 -38.09
N ARG A 371 9.83 2.44 -37.30
CA ARG A 371 10.61 1.21 -37.53
C ARG A 371 9.74 -0.06 -37.52
N VAL A 372 8.73 -0.13 -36.65
CA VAL A 372 7.81 -1.27 -36.58
C VAL A 372 6.80 -1.27 -37.75
N LEU A 373 6.33 -0.09 -38.16
CA LEU A 373 5.44 0.06 -39.31
C LEU A 373 6.17 -0.32 -40.62
N GLU A 374 7.40 0.15 -40.80
CA GLU A 374 8.23 -0.11 -41.98
C GLU A 374 8.66 -1.58 -42.08
N SER A 375 8.90 -2.24 -40.94
CA SER A 375 9.34 -3.64 -40.94
C SER A 375 8.22 -4.63 -41.31
N GLY A 376 6.96 -4.18 -41.36
CA GLY A 376 5.80 -5.05 -41.64
C GLY A 376 5.57 -6.16 -40.60
N LEU A 377 6.20 -6.06 -39.42
CA LEU A 377 6.16 -7.10 -38.39
C LEU A 377 4.83 -7.08 -37.62
N ALA A 378 4.13 -5.94 -37.61
CA ALA A 378 2.87 -5.77 -36.89
C ALA A 378 1.71 -6.43 -37.64
N THR A 379 1.06 -7.42 -37.02
CA THR A 379 -0.17 -8.05 -37.53
C THR A 379 -1.35 -7.08 -37.55
N ARG A 380 -1.29 -6.00 -36.75
CA ARG A 380 -2.23 -4.87 -36.73
C ARG A 380 -1.45 -3.57 -36.73
N SER A 381 -1.62 -2.76 -37.77
CA SER A 381 -0.94 -1.46 -37.92
C SER A 381 -1.55 -0.36 -37.03
N ASP A 382 -2.85 -0.43 -36.72
CA ASP A 382 -3.59 0.64 -36.03
C ASP A 382 -2.97 1.13 -34.71
N PRO A 383 -2.50 0.24 -33.79
CA PRO A 383 -1.89 0.69 -32.53
C PRO A 383 -0.58 1.47 -32.76
N TRP A 384 0.16 1.12 -33.80
CA TRP A 384 1.44 1.73 -34.15
C TRP A 384 1.25 3.05 -34.92
N LEU A 385 0.26 3.11 -35.81
CA LEU A 385 -0.16 4.35 -36.46
C LEU A 385 -0.63 5.37 -35.42
N ARG A 386 -1.44 4.93 -34.44
CA ARG A 386 -1.87 5.75 -33.31
C ARG A 386 -0.71 6.24 -32.45
N LEU A 387 0.24 5.36 -32.12
CA LEU A 387 1.43 5.74 -31.33
C LEU A 387 2.33 6.73 -32.08
N ARG A 388 2.49 6.57 -33.40
CA ARG A 388 3.21 7.52 -34.24
C ARG A 388 2.54 8.90 -34.21
N ARG A 389 1.22 8.98 -34.33
CA ARG A 389 0.47 10.24 -34.24
C ARG A 389 0.55 10.89 -32.85
N GLU A 390 0.47 10.10 -31.77
CA GLU A 390 0.69 10.59 -30.40
C GLU A 390 2.08 11.23 -30.24
N ALA A 391 3.11 10.57 -30.77
CA ALA A 391 4.46 11.10 -30.75
C ALA A 391 4.61 12.37 -31.61
N LEU A 392 4.03 12.40 -32.81
CA LEU A 392 4.02 13.57 -33.69
C LEU A 392 3.30 14.76 -33.06
N ALA A 393 2.17 14.53 -32.38
CA ALA A 393 1.43 15.60 -31.71
C ALA A 393 2.26 16.34 -30.65
N ALA A 394 3.20 15.63 -30.02
CA ALA A 394 4.11 16.18 -29.01
C ALA A 394 5.44 16.72 -29.58
N SER A 395 5.76 16.49 -30.85
CA SER A 395 7.08 16.82 -31.43
C SER A 395 7.05 17.59 -32.75
N ASP A 396 6.15 17.24 -33.67
CA ASP A 396 6.00 17.83 -35.00
C ASP A 396 4.50 17.97 -35.38
N PRO A 397 3.87 19.12 -35.06
CA PRO A 397 2.48 19.40 -35.42
C PRO A 397 2.18 19.34 -36.93
N ALA A 398 3.14 19.72 -37.78
CA ALA A 398 2.98 19.67 -39.23
C ALA A 398 3.10 18.23 -39.77
N GLY A 399 3.91 17.40 -39.12
CA GLY A 399 3.95 15.96 -39.33
C GLY A 399 2.66 15.26 -38.91
N LEU A 400 2.03 15.68 -37.80
CA LEU A 400 0.75 15.15 -37.36
C LEU A 400 -0.36 15.36 -38.40
N GLU A 401 -0.47 16.56 -38.97
CA GLU A 401 -1.47 16.87 -40.00
C GLU A 401 -1.38 15.91 -41.19
N ARG A 402 -0.17 15.68 -41.70
CA ARG A 402 0.08 14.72 -42.79
C ARG A 402 -0.28 13.30 -42.37
N ALA A 403 0.16 12.86 -41.18
CA ALA A 403 -0.11 11.53 -40.68
C ALA A 403 -1.62 11.25 -40.49
N LEU A 404 -2.41 12.25 -40.08
CA LEU A 404 -3.87 12.11 -39.95
C LEU A 404 -4.56 11.84 -41.30
N VAL A 405 -4.01 12.37 -42.39
CA VAL A 405 -4.49 12.11 -43.76
C VAL A 405 -4.00 10.76 -44.25
N ASP A 406 -2.70 10.51 -44.14
CA ASP A 406 -2.06 9.28 -44.65
C ASP A 406 -2.58 8.03 -43.95
N ASP A 407 -2.95 8.15 -42.67
CA ASP A 407 -3.53 7.05 -41.87
C ASP A 407 -5.05 6.93 -42.01
N GLY A 408 -5.68 7.75 -42.85
CA GLY A 408 -7.12 7.70 -43.10
C GLY A 408 -8.00 8.13 -41.93
N VAL A 409 -7.46 8.89 -40.97
CA VAL A 409 -8.20 9.40 -39.80
C VAL A 409 -9.13 10.54 -40.21
N THR A 410 -8.71 11.38 -41.16
CA THR A 410 -9.54 12.46 -41.71
C THR A 410 -9.13 12.86 -43.13
N GLY A 411 -9.98 13.62 -43.81
CA GLY A 411 -9.68 14.17 -45.13
C GLY A 411 -8.74 15.40 -45.06
N ARG A 412 -8.09 15.73 -46.19
CA ARG A 412 -7.14 16.85 -46.30
C ARG A 412 -7.71 18.21 -45.87
N GLY A 413 -9.01 18.45 -46.07
CA GLY A 413 -9.66 19.72 -45.73
C GLY A 413 -9.83 19.96 -44.23
N ASP A 414 -9.80 18.90 -43.42
CA ASP A 414 -10.05 18.95 -41.98
C ASP A 414 -8.81 18.63 -41.14
N ALA A 415 -7.73 18.14 -41.76
CA ALA A 415 -6.53 17.66 -41.09
C ALA A 415 -5.82 18.74 -40.25
N GLY A 416 -5.68 19.97 -40.74
CA GLY A 416 -5.08 21.06 -39.97
C GLY A 416 -5.91 21.42 -38.73
N ARG A 417 -7.25 21.43 -38.84
CA ARG A 417 -8.14 21.65 -37.69
C ARG A 417 -8.09 20.47 -36.71
N ALA A 418 -8.06 19.24 -37.23
CA ALA A 418 -7.92 18.02 -36.45
C ALA A 418 -6.64 18.02 -35.60
N ALA A 419 -5.50 18.36 -36.22
CA ALA A 419 -4.21 18.44 -35.55
C ALA A 419 -4.25 19.47 -34.41
N VAL A 420 -4.76 20.68 -34.68
CA VAL A 420 -4.91 21.73 -33.66
C VAL A 420 -5.81 21.28 -32.50
N ASP A 421 -6.95 20.64 -32.81
CA ASP A 421 -7.90 20.18 -31.80
C ASP A 421 -7.31 19.09 -30.90
N LEU A 422 -6.58 18.13 -31.49
CA LEU A 422 -5.97 17.01 -30.77
C LEU A 422 -4.78 17.47 -29.90
N ILE A 423 -3.96 18.40 -30.40
CA ILE A 423 -2.86 19.01 -29.63
C ILE A 423 -3.43 19.78 -28.43
N ALA A 424 -4.48 20.58 -28.62
CA ALA A 424 -5.11 21.31 -27.52
C ALA A 424 -5.68 20.39 -26.42
N LEU A 425 -6.21 19.23 -26.80
CA LEU A 425 -6.70 18.22 -25.84
C LEU A 425 -5.54 17.56 -25.07
N LEU A 426 -4.42 17.27 -25.74
CA LEU A 426 -3.21 16.76 -25.10
C LEU A 426 -2.62 17.75 -24.11
N GLU A 427 -2.51 19.03 -24.49
CA GLU A 427 -2.04 20.12 -23.61
C GLU A 427 -2.94 20.28 -22.38
N ALA A 428 -4.25 20.00 -22.53
CA ALA A 428 -5.20 19.95 -21.42
C ALA A 428 -5.11 18.67 -20.56
N GLY A 429 -4.14 17.79 -20.81
CA GLY A 429 -3.89 16.57 -20.05
C GLY A 429 -4.86 15.43 -20.36
N VAL A 430 -5.51 15.43 -21.52
CA VAL A 430 -6.34 14.31 -21.98
C VAL A 430 -5.44 13.26 -22.63
N PRO A 431 -5.53 11.97 -22.26
CA PRO A 431 -4.78 10.91 -22.95
C PRO A 431 -5.08 10.87 -24.45
N TRP A 432 -4.05 10.65 -25.29
CA TRP A 432 -4.19 10.67 -26.76
C TRP A 432 -5.33 9.79 -27.27
N GLU A 433 -5.43 8.56 -26.76
CA GLU A 433 -6.47 7.62 -27.15
C GLU A 433 -7.88 8.18 -26.96
N TRP A 434 -8.09 8.94 -25.89
CA TRP A 434 -9.38 9.57 -25.61
C TRP A 434 -9.60 10.81 -26.47
N ALA A 435 -8.56 11.61 -26.69
CA ALA A 435 -8.63 12.79 -27.55
C ALA A 435 -8.95 12.40 -29.01
N GLU A 436 -8.25 11.42 -29.57
CA GLU A 436 -8.46 10.94 -30.93
C GLU A 436 -9.84 10.30 -31.11
N SER A 437 -10.26 9.45 -30.17
CA SER A 437 -11.58 8.80 -30.22
C SER A 437 -12.72 9.80 -30.07
N ALA A 438 -12.60 10.77 -29.16
CA ALA A 438 -13.59 11.82 -28.97
C ALA A 438 -13.67 12.74 -30.19
N TRP A 439 -12.53 13.05 -30.82
CA TRP A 439 -12.50 13.85 -32.04
C TRP A 439 -13.17 13.12 -33.21
N LEU A 440 -12.83 11.85 -33.44
CA LEU A 440 -13.45 11.00 -34.47
C LEU A 440 -14.96 10.84 -34.26
N ALA A 441 -15.39 10.62 -33.01
CA ALA A 441 -16.81 10.58 -32.67
C ALA A 441 -17.47 11.94 -32.95
N SER A 442 -16.85 13.05 -32.57
CA SER A 442 -17.39 14.40 -32.84
C SER A 442 -17.51 14.72 -34.33
N ARG A 443 -16.58 14.23 -35.16
CA ARG A 443 -16.63 14.39 -36.63
C ARG A 443 -17.73 13.55 -37.26
N ALA A 444 -17.84 12.28 -36.88
CA ALA A 444 -18.96 11.44 -37.28
C ALA A 444 -20.32 12.05 -36.87
N LEU A 445 -20.35 12.81 -35.77
CA LEU A 445 -21.52 13.55 -35.28
C LEU A 445 -21.74 14.92 -35.99
N LEU A 446 -20.73 15.50 -36.62
CA LEU A 446 -20.78 16.80 -37.32
C LEU A 446 -21.00 16.66 -38.83
N GLU A 447 -20.51 15.58 -39.44
CA GLU A 447 -20.73 15.23 -40.86
C GLU A 447 -22.13 14.66 -41.13
N GLY A 448 -22.86 14.29 -40.07
CA GLY A 448 -24.31 14.09 -40.12
C GLY A 448 -25.03 15.43 -40.29
N GLY A 449 -25.19 15.86 -41.55
CA GLY A 449 -25.80 17.15 -41.93
C GLY A 449 -27.25 17.37 -41.46
N PRO A 450 -27.81 18.58 -41.67
CA PRO A 450 -29.15 18.92 -41.22
C PRO A 450 -30.19 18.18 -42.07
N VAL A 451 -30.91 17.23 -41.47
CA VAL A 451 -32.11 16.68 -42.09
C VAL A 451 -33.27 17.62 -41.82
N ARG A 452 -33.64 18.41 -42.84
CA ARG A 452 -35.00 18.95 -42.93
C ARG A 452 -35.94 17.77 -43.18
N GLY A 453 -36.79 17.47 -42.21
CA GLY A 453 -37.79 16.40 -42.29
C GLY A 453 -37.75 15.57 -41.01
N GLY A 454 -38.89 15.47 -40.31
CA GLY A 454 -39.03 14.65 -39.12
C GLY A 454 -38.73 13.18 -39.43
N GLY A 455 -37.50 12.75 -39.16
CA GLY A 455 -37.14 11.34 -39.11
C GLY A 455 -37.44 10.77 -37.71
N PRO A 456 -37.67 9.45 -37.60
CA PRO A 456 -37.93 8.80 -36.33
C PRO A 456 -36.73 8.96 -35.39
N ALA A 457 -36.97 9.39 -34.15
CA ALA A 457 -35.90 9.54 -33.16
C ALA A 457 -35.45 8.16 -32.68
N ARG A 458 -34.14 7.94 -32.51
CA ARG A 458 -33.63 6.67 -31.97
C ARG A 458 -32.93 6.93 -30.65
N LEU A 459 -33.41 6.30 -29.60
CA LEU A 459 -32.85 6.40 -28.26
C LEU A 459 -32.20 5.07 -27.87
N PRO A 460 -30.99 5.03 -27.30
CA PRO A 460 -30.50 3.83 -26.65
C PRO A 460 -31.48 3.41 -25.55
N TRP A 461 -31.79 2.11 -25.47
CA TRP A 461 -32.81 1.59 -24.58
C TRP A 461 -32.48 1.83 -23.10
N ASP A 462 -31.22 1.60 -22.73
CA ASP A 462 -30.68 1.85 -21.39
C ASP A 462 -30.75 3.35 -20.99
N ALA A 463 -30.70 4.24 -21.98
CA ALA A 463 -30.85 5.68 -21.80
C ALA A 463 -32.29 6.19 -22.04
N ALA A 464 -33.23 5.34 -22.45
CA ALA A 464 -34.57 5.79 -22.86
C ALA A 464 -35.37 6.35 -21.67
N LEU A 465 -35.42 5.63 -20.54
CA LEU A 465 -36.06 6.10 -19.32
C LEU A 465 -35.44 7.39 -18.75
N PRO A 466 -34.12 7.47 -18.51
CA PRO A 466 -33.52 8.69 -18.00
C PRO A 466 -33.70 9.87 -18.97
N THR A 467 -33.68 9.63 -20.29
CA THR A 467 -33.95 10.68 -21.30
C THR A 467 -35.39 11.18 -21.22
N VAL A 468 -36.39 10.30 -21.11
CA VAL A 468 -37.81 10.69 -21.06
C VAL A 468 -38.16 11.37 -19.74
N ALA A 469 -37.59 10.90 -18.62
CA ALA A 469 -37.74 11.56 -17.32
C ALA A 469 -37.06 12.94 -17.29
N ALA A 470 -35.88 13.09 -17.90
CA ALA A 470 -35.21 14.37 -18.08
C ALA A 470 -36.04 15.33 -18.93
N LEU A 471 -36.68 14.85 -20.00
CA LEU A 471 -37.58 15.65 -20.83
C LEU A 471 -38.80 16.16 -20.05
N ALA A 472 -39.42 15.29 -19.26
CA ALA A 472 -40.54 15.67 -18.39
C ALA A 472 -40.14 16.76 -17.39
N ARG A 473 -38.91 16.73 -16.88
CA ARG A 473 -38.32 17.75 -16.01
C ARG A 473 -38.05 19.07 -16.73
N LEU A 474 -37.39 19.02 -17.89
CA LEU A 474 -37.07 20.21 -18.70
C LEU A 474 -38.33 20.95 -19.19
N ASP A 475 -39.46 20.26 -19.26
CA ASP A 475 -40.74 20.81 -19.67
C ASP A 475 -41.62 21.29 -18.47
N GLY A 476 -40.99 21.53 -17.31
CA GLY A 476 -41.56 22.28 -16.18
C GLY A 476 -42.06 21.44 -15.00
N ALA A 477 -41.67 20.18 -14.88
CA ALA A 477 -41.99 19.37 -13.69
C ALA A 477 -41.12 19.76 -12.47
N PRO A 478 -41.60 19.55 -11.22
CA PRO A 478 -40.86 19.90 -10.01
C PRO A 478 -39.57 19.10 -9.87
N ARG A 479 -38.55 19.72 -9.25
CA ARG A 479 -37.19 19.15 -9.08
C ARG A 479 -37.17 17.90 -8.20
N SER A 480 -38.12 17.77 -7.29
CA SER A 480 -38.31 16.61 -6.42
C SER A 480 -39.63 15.95 -6.79
N ALA A 481 -39.55 14.81 -7.48
CA ALA A 481 -40.72 14.04 -7.88
C ALA A 481 -40.45 12.54 -7.77
N THR A 482 -41.49 11.79 -7.41
CA THR A 482 -41.50 10.33 -7.51
C THR A 482 -41.74 9.96 -8.96
N VAL A 483 -40.92 9.07 -9.52
CA VAL A 483 -41.04 8.61 -10.91
C VAL A 483 -41.83 7.31 -10.93
N GLN A 484 -42.94 7.28 -11.66
CA GLN A 484 -43.65 6.05 -11.98
C GLN A 484 -43.49 5.75 -13.46
N VAL A 485 -43.11 4.53 -13.78
CA VAL A 485 -42.91 4.07 -15.16
C VAL A 485 -43.89 2.96 -15.44
N ALA A 486 -44.56 3.02 -16.58
CA ALA A 486 -45.30 1.90 -17.14
C ALA A 486 -44.81 1.62 -18.56
N VAL A 487 -44.47 0.37 -18.85
CA VAL A 487 -44.07 -0.09 -20.18
C VAL A 487 -45.08 -1.09 -20.68
N HIS A 488 -45.71 -0.81 -21.82
CA HIS A 488 -46.66 -1.71 -22.49
C HIS A 488 -46.00 -2.31 -23.73
N ALA A 489 -46.00 -3.63 -23.85
CA ALA A 489 -45.46 -4.37 -25.01
C ALA A 489 -46.36 -5.55 -25.42
N GLU A 490 -46.46 -5.81 -26.73
CA GLU A 490 -47.45 -6.75 -27.30
C GLU A 490 -47.21 -8.24 -26.99
N ARG A 491 -45.98 -8.65 -26.68
CA ARG A 491 -45.64 -10.02 -26.26
C ARG A 491 -44.58 -9.97 -25.18
N GLY A 492 -44.62 -10.91 -24.24
CA GLY A 492 -43.62 -11.08 -23.19
C GLY A 492 -43.99 -12.29 -22.36
N SER A 493 -43.08 -13.27 -22.31
CA SER A 493 -43.25 -14.51 -21.56
C SER A 493 -42.74 -14.29 -20.14
N GLN A 494 -43.58 -14.66 -19.17
CA GLN A 494 -43.30 -14.79 -17.73
C GLN A 494 -43.60 -13.58 -16.82
N VAL A 495 -44.32 -13.92 -15.74
CA VAL A 495 -44.55 -13.11 -14.55
C VAL A 495 -43.43 -13.47 -13.57
N GLY A 496 -42.66 -12.49 -13.10
CA GLY A 496 -41.65 -12.69 -12.07
C GLY A 496 -41.13 -11.35 -11.54
N ALA A 497 -40.95 -11.24 -10.23
CA ALA A 497 -40.29 -10.11 -9.60
C ALA A 497 -38.78 -10.21 -9.84
N ALA A 498 -38.17 -9.19 -10.45
CA ALA A 498 -36.72 -9.11 -10.64
C ALA A 498 -36.12 -8.09 -9.67
N GLY A 499 -35.32 -8.55 -8.71
CA GLY A 499 -34.55 -7.68 -7.81
C GLY A 499 -34.13 -8.38 -6.51
N ALA A 500 -32.81 -8.43 -6.24
CA ALA A 500 -32.24 -9.00 -5.01
C ALA A 500 -32.46 -8.13 -3.75
N LEU A 501 -33.05 -6.93 -3.87
CA LEU A 501 -33.33 -6.03 -2.75
C LEU A 501 -34.63 -5.24 -3.05
N ARG A 502 -35.77 -5.73 -2.53
CA ARG A 502 -37.16 -5.19 -2.62
C ARG A 502 -37.80 -5.19 -4.04
N PRO A 503 -39.12 -5.48 -4.16
CA PRO A 503 -39.78 -5.55 -5.47
C PRO A 503 -40.13 -4.14 -5.98
N GLU A 504 -39.24 -3.53 -6.75
CA GLU A 504 -39.46 -2.19 -7.36
C GLU A 504 -40.14 -2.23 -8.73
N LEU A 505 -40.23 -3.41 -9.35
CA LEU A 505 -40.81 -3.65 -10.67
C LEU A 505 -41.86 -4.77 -10.60
N VAL A 506 -43.08 -4.49 -11.07
CA VAL A 506 -44.19 -5.44 -11.14
C VAL A 506 -44.61 -5.60 -12.59
N ALA A 507 -44.42 -6.80 -13.15
CA ALA A 507 -44.96 -7.17 -14.46
C ALA A 507 -46.39 -7.71 -14.29
N VAL A 508 -47.36 -7.01 -14.86
CA VAL A 508 -48.77 -7.37 -14.85
C VAL A 508 -49.20 -7.75 -16.26
N ARG A 509 -49.85 -8.91 -16.41
CA ARG A 509 -50.45 -9.32 -17.68
C ARG A 509 -51.82 -8.63 -17.81
N ALA A 510 -51.99 -7.76 -18.80
CA ALA A 510 -53.28 -7.17 -19.11
C ALA A 510 -54.06 -8.08 -20.09
N PRO A 511 -55.29 -8.50 -19.79
CA PRO A 511 -56.09 -9.29 -20.73
C PRO A 511 -56.34 -8.49 -22.02
N GLY A 512 -55.86 -8.98 -23.16
CA GLY A 512 -56.11 -8.39 -24.48
C GLY A 512 -55.11 -7.33 -24.97
N GLU A 513 -54.19 -6.83 -24.13
CA GLU A 513 -53.30 -5.70 -24.49
C GLU A 513 -51.79 -5.96 -24.25
N GLY A 514 -51.38 -7.17 -23.88
CA GLY A 514 -49.96 -7.54 -23.71
C GLY A 514 -49.45 -7.48 -22.26
N VAL A 515 -48.15 -7.20 -22.07
CA VAL A 515 -47.49 -7.10 -20.75
C VAL A 515 -47.33 -5.63 -20.37
N ALA A 516 -47.80 -5.26 -19.17
CA ALA A 516 -47.60 -3.95 -18.56
C ALA A 516 -46.58 -4.09 -17.42
N ILE A 517 -45.41 -3.50 -17.56
CA ILE A 517 -44.40 -3.49 -16.49
C ILE A 517 -44.45 -2.14 -15.79
N VAL A 518 -44.76 -2.14 -14.50
CA VAL A 518 -44.91 -0.94 -13.68
C VAL A 518 -43.80 -0.88 -12.64
N GLY A 519 -43.12 0.26 -12.53
CA GLY A 519 -42.13 0.53 -11.49
C GLY A 519 -42.30 1.91 -10.89
N ALA A 520 -41.83 2.09 -9.66
CA ALA A 520 -41.89 3.37 -8.97
C ALA A 520 -40.59 3.64 -8.19
N TRP A 521 -40.04 4.84 -8.35
CA TRP A 521 -38.81 5.27 -7.68
C TRP A 521 -39.00 6.61 -6.96
N PRO A 522 -38.42 6.77 -5.76
CA PRO A 522 -38.59 7.96 -4.93
C PRO A 522 -37.85 9.20 -5.47
N SER A 523 -37.04 9.07 -6.52
CA SER A 523 -36.26 10.16 -7.10
C SER A 523 -36.04 10.03 -8.62
N LEU A 524 -35.73 11.17 -9.25
CA LEU A 524 -35.31 11.32 -10.65
C LEU A 524 -33.83 10.94 -10.88
N ASP A 525 -33.28 10.07 -10.03
CA ASP A 525 -31.88 9.68 -10.08
C ASP A 525 -31.57 8.89 -11.38
N LEU A 526 -30.65 9.42 -12.18
CA LEU A 526 -30.40 8.91 -13.54
C LEU A 526 -29.82 7.49 -13.54
N VAL A 527 -28.99 7.13 -12.56
CA VAL A 527 -28.47 5.76 -12.44
C VAL A 527 -29.56 4.79 -12.02
N THR A 528 -30.43 5.18 -11.09
CA THR A 528 -31.58 4.36 -10.69
C THR A 528 -32.53 4.12 -11.88
N LEU A 529 -32.84 5.17 -12.65
CA LEU A 529 -33.69 5.07 -13.84
C LEU A 529 -33.04 4.26 -14.97
N ARG A 530 -31.71 4.29 -15.09
CA ARG A 530 -30.98 3.44 -16.03
C ARG A 530 -30.97 1.98 -15.61
N ARG A 531 -30.68 1.68 -14.33
CA ARG A 531 -30.77 0.31 -13.80
C ARG A 531 -32.17 -0.26 -13.98
N ALA A 532 -33.19 0.58 -13.87
CA ALA A 532 -34.56 0.22 -14.21
C ALA A 532 -34.71 -0.09 -15.70
N ALA A 533 -34.18 0.74 -16.61
CA ALA A 533 -34.22 0.51 -18.05
C ALA A 533 -33.50 -0.79 -18.47
N ASP A 534 -32.34 -1.05 -17.88
CA ASP A 534 -31.56 -2.28 -18.07
C ASP A 534 -32.32 -3.50 -17.55
N ALA A 535 -32.93 -3.42 -16.36
CA ALA A 535 -33.75 -4.49 -15.79
C ALA A 535 -35.03 -4.75 -16.62
N LEU A 536 -35.57 -3.72 -17.29
CA LEU A 536 -36.69 -3.81 -18.22
C LEU A 536 -36.28 -4.40 -19.58
N GLY A 537 -35.01 -4.26 -19.97
CA GLY A 537 -34.45 -4.71 -21.24
C GLY A 537 -34.79 -6.16 -21.58
N PRO A 538 -34.50 -7.14 -20.70
CA PRO A 538 -34.84 -8.55 -20.93
C PRO A 538 -36.34 -8.84 -20.94
N LEU A 539 -37.18 -7.98 -20.35
CA LEU A 539 -38.62 -8.19 -20.17
C LEU A 539 -39.47 -7.64 -21.32
N VAL A 540 -38.91 -6.73 -22.12
CA VAL A 540 -39.59 -6.07 -23.26
C VAL A 540 -38.97 -6.60 -24.55
N PRO A 541 -39.59 -7.52 -25.30
CA PRO A 541 -39.01 -8.01 -26.54
C PRO A 541 -39.01 -6.94 -27.64
N PRO A 542 -38.22 -7.14 -28.71
CA PRO A 542 -38.29 -6.31 -29.90
C PRO A 542 -39.71 -6.27 -30.46
N GLY A 543 -40.21 -5.08 -30.81
CA GLY A 543 -41.59 -4.87 -31.25
C GLY A 543 -42.19 -3.55 -30.78
N PRO A 544 -43.50 -3.32 -31.01
CA PRO A 544 -44.20 -2.11 -30.57
C PRO A 544 -44.15 -1.97 -29.05
N VAL A 545 -43.78 -0.78 -28.58
CA VAL A 545 -43.67 -0.46 -27.16
C VAL A 545 -44.25 0.92 -26.87
N THR A 546 -45.03 1.01 -25.80
CA THR A 546 -45.47 2.29 -25.24
C THR A 546 -44.86 2.48 -23.86
N LEU A 547 -44.02 3.50 -23.73
CA LEU A 547 -43.40 3.91 -22.49
C LEU A 547 -44.14 5.10 -21.89
N VAL A 548 -44.63 4.99 -20.66
CA VAL A 548 -45.29 6.06 -19.92
C VAL A 548 -44.44 6.39 -18.70
N VAL A 549 -44.06 7.66 -18.56
CA VAL A 549 -43.34 8.19 -17.39
C VAL A 549 -44.20 9.25 -16.73
N GLU A 550 -44.59 8.99 -15.48
CA GLU A 550 -45.29 9.93 -14.62
C GLU A 550 -44.35 10.47 -13.54
N LEU A 551 -44.29 11.79 -13.43
CA LEU A 551 -43.65 12.49 -12.32
C LEU A 551 -44.74 12.93 -11.36
N ARG A 552 -44.67 12.48 -10.11
CA ARG A 552 -45.63 12.82 -9.07
C ARG A 552 -45.01 13.70 -8.00
N GLU A 553 -45.79 14.67 -7.52
CA GLU A 553 -45.37 15.52 -6.41
C GLU A 553 -45.39 14.75 -5.08
N PRO A 554 -44.64 15.23 -4.06
CA PRO A 554 -44.78 14.73 -2.69
C PRO A 554 -46.22 14.95 -2.19
N GLY A 555 -47.03 13.90 -2.20
CA GLY A 555 -48.48 13.97 -1.95
C GLY A 555 -49.31 13.09 -2.90
N GLY A 556 -48.73 12.69 -4.03
CA GLY A 556 -49.30 11.69 -4.93
C GLY A 556 -49.97 12.23 -6.19
N ASP A 557 -50.10 13.55 -6.34
CA ASP A 557 -50.65 14.15 -7.56
C ASP A 557 -49.68 14.03 -8.74
N VAL A 558 -50.21 13.80 -9.94
CA VAL A 558 -49.42 13.70 -11.17
C VAL A 558 -49.05 15.10 -11.63
N ALA A 559 -47.79 15.50 -11.41
CA ALA A 559 -47.23 16.76 -11.90
C ALA A 559 -47.03 16.73 -13.42
N ARG A 560 -46.57 15.58 -13.93
CA ARG A 560 -46.28 15.40 -15.36
C ARG A 560 -46.51 13.96 -15.79
N ARG A 561 -47.05 13.77 -16.98
CA ARG A 561 -47.13 12.47 -17.67
C ARG A 561 -46.61 12.63 -19.08
N VAL A 562 -45.57 11.89 -19.44
CA VAL A 562 -45.03 11.81 -20.80
C VAL A 562 -45.24 10.38 -21.31
N ARG A 563 -45.83 10.26 -22.50
CA ARG A 563 -46.06 8.97 -23.16
C ARG A 563 -45.28 8.94 -24.46
N VAL A 564 -44.41 7.95 -24.62
CA VAL A 564 -43.60 7.70 -25.81
C VAL A 564 -44.09 6.42 -26.45
N ARG A 565 -44.57 6.49 -27.69
CA ARG A 565 -44.90 5.33 -28.52
C ARG A 565 -43.79 5.12 -29.55
N GLY A 566 -43.42 3.88 -29.78
CA GLY A 566 -42.39 3.55 -30.75
C GLY A 566 -42.19 2.05 -30.91
N GLN A 567 -41.11 1.70 -31.60
CA GLN A 567 -40.71 0.32 -31.84
C GLN A 567 -39.33 0.06 -31.24
N ARG A 568 -39.22 -0.96 -30.40
CA ARG A 568 -37.92 -1.44 -29.92
C ARG A 568 -37.26 -2.32 -30.98
N SER A 569 -36.06 -1.95 -31.40
CA SER A 569 -35.22 -2.67 -32.34
C SER A 569 -33.85 -2.92 -31.72
N GLY A 570 -33.63 -4.14 -31.22
CA GLY A 570 -32.43 -4.47 -30.44
C GLY A 570 -32.32 -3.64 -29.16
N ASP A 571 -31.24 -2.88 -29.05
CA ASP A 571 -30.92 -1.99 -27.93
C ASP A 571 -31.34 -0.53 -28.18
N GLU A 572 -32.14 -0.27 -29.21
CA GLU A 572 -32.67 1.06 -29.51
C GLU A 572 -34.21 1.10 -29.43
N LEU A 573 -34.73 2.21 -28.93
CA LEU A 573 -36.13 2.61 -29.06
C LEU A 573 -36.26 3.60 -30.23
N VAL A 574 -36.92 3.18 -31.29
CA VAL A 574 -37.32 4.04 -32.41
C VAL A 574 -38.63 4.71 -32.05
N VAL A 575 -38.58 6.01 -31.74
CA VAL A 575 -39.72 6.83 -31.33
C VAL A 575 -40.56 7.20 -32.55
N GLU A 576 -41.85 6.88 -32.48
CA GLU A 576 -42.85 7.21 -33.49
C GLU A 576 -43.70 8.41 -33.08
N ALA A 577 -44.09 8.49 -31.80
CA ALA A 577 -44.91 9.58 -31.28
C ALA A 577 -44.61 9.85 -29.80
N VAL A 578 -44.73 11.11 -29.38
CA VAL A 578 -44.60 11.51 -27.97
C VAL A 578 -45.72 12.46 -27.60
N ASP A 579 -46.45 12.10 -26.55
CA ASP A 579 -47.56 12.85 -25.99
C ASP A 579 -47.19 13.37 -24.58
N GLY A 580 -47.74 14.53 -24.20
CA GLY A 580 -47.62 15.06 -22.84
C GLY A 580 -46.48 16.04 -22.59
N LEU A 581 -45.80 16.51 -23.64
CA LEU A 581 -44.88 17.66 -23.60
C LEU A 581 -45.61 18.96 -24.00
N ARG A 582 -45.32 20.08 -23.32
CA ARG A 582 -45.87 21.43 -23.58
C ARG A 582 -45.08 22.09 -24.71
N ARG A 583 -43.75 21.85 -24.76
CA ARG A 583 -42.88 22.35 -25.82
C ARG A 583 -42.57 21.26 -26.85
N PRO A 584 -42.59 21.56 -28.16
CA PRO A 584 -42.15 20.61 -29.18
C PRO A 584 -40.65 20.33 -29.03
N ALA A 585 -40.33 19.07 -28.79
CA ALA A 585 -38.97 18.57 -28.62
C ALA A 585 -38.26 18.42 -29.97
N ARG A 586 -37.06 19.01 -30.13
CA ARG A 586 -36.18 18.74 -31.27
C ARG A 586 -35.42 17.43 -31.04
N TRP A 587 -36.03 16.31 -31.45
CA TRP A 587 -35.51 14.97 -31.18
C TRP A 587 -34.07 14.70 -31.61
N THR A 588 -33.63 15.28 -32.72
CA THR A 588 -32.23 15.19 -33.16
C THR A 588 -31.27 15.86 -32.17
N VAL A 589 -31.67 17.00 -31.59
CA VAL A 589 -30.89 17.75 -30.58
C VAL A 589 -30.88 16.98 -29.27
N LEU A 590 -32.01 16.44 -28.86
CA LEU A 590 -32.12 15.65 -27.63
C LEU A 590 -31.35 14.34 -27.70
N THR A 591 -31.43 13.64 -28.84
CA THR A 591 -30.65 12.41 -29.05
C THR A 591 -29.15 12.71 -29.01
N ARG A 592 -28.74 13.82 -29.64
CA ARG A 592 -27.33 14.22 -29.77
C ARG A 592 -26.70 14.75 -28.48
N TYR A 593 -27.42 15.58 -27.72
CA TYR A 593 -26.85 16.30 -26.57
C TYR A 593 -27.27 15.76 -25.21
N LEU A 594 -28.22 14.81 -25.18
CA LEU A 594 -28.72 14.23 -23.94
C LEU A 594 -28.70 12.70 -23.98
N ALA A 595 -29.39 12.06 -24.92
CA ALA A 595 -29.54 10.59 -24.89
C ALA A 595 -28.23 9.84 -25.13
N ARG A 596 -27.43 10.22 -26.14
CA ARG A 596 -26.14 9.58 -26.44
C ARG A 596 -25.07 9.84 -25.37
N PRO A 597 -24.86 11.08 -24.89
CA PRO A 597 -23.90 11.32 -23.80
C PRO A 597 -24.26 10.60 -22.50
N LEU A 598 -25.56 10.48 -22.17
CA LEU A 598 -26.00 9.69 -21.00
C LEU A 598 -25.72 8.19 -21.16
N ALA A 599 -25.86 7.65 -22.38
CA ALA A 599 -25.47 6.27 -22.69
C ALA A 599 -23.94 6.08 -22.61
N GLU A 600 -23.15 7.03 -23.13
CA GLU A 600 -21.68 6.93 -23.17
C GLU A 600 -21.01 7.07 -21.80
N LEU A 601 -21.48 8.00 -20.94
CA LEU A 601 -20.99 8.23 -19.56
C LEU A 601 -20.96 6.97 -18.69
N SER A 602 -21.65 5.93 -19.13
CA SER A 602 -21.97 4.75 -18.37
C SER A 602 -21.20 3.48 -18.81
N THR A 603 -20.65 3.48 -20.03
CA THR A 603 -19.74 2.43 -20.54
C THR A 603 -18.31 2.60 -20.01
N SER A 604 -17.98 3.80 -19.54
CA SER A 604 -16.76 4.08 -18.78
C SER A 604 -16.88 3.53 -17.35
N LEU A 605 -16.41 2.28 -17.17
CA LEU A 605 -16.18 1.69 -15.84
C LEU A 605 -15.36 2.66 -14.96
N PHE A 606 -15.93 3.02 -13.82
CA PHE A 606 -15.43 3.79 -12.67
C PHE A 606 -14.01 4.43 -12.75
N PRO A 607 -13.88 5.76 -12.59
CA PRO A 607 -14.83 6.83 -12.93
C PRO A 607 -14.37 7.64 -14.17
N PRO A 608 -15.28 8.16 -15.03
CA PRO A 608 -14.87 9.16 -16.01
C PRO A 608 -14.50 10.46 -15.27
N PRO A 609 -13.28 11.01 -15.45
CA PRO A 609 -12.79 12.06 -14.55
C PRO A 609 -13.31 13.46 -14.89
N THR A 610 -14.03 13.67 -15.98
CA THR A 610 -14.29 15.02 -16.49
C THR A 610 -15.40 15.06 -17.56
N LEU A 611 -16.40 15.93 -17.42
CA LEU A 611 -17.27 16.39 -18.50
C LEU A 611 -16.56 17.53 -19.26
N VAL A 612 -16.32 17.36 -20.56
CA VAL A 612 -15.70 18.39 -21.42
C VAL A 612 -16.72 18.81 -22.47
N VAL A 613 -17.03 20.11 -22.51
CA VAL A 613 -17.94 20.72 -23.48
C VAL A 613 -17.17 21.77 -24.25
N ARG A 614 -17.06 21.62 -25.58
CA ARG A 614 -16.53 22.68 -26.45
C ARG A 614 -17.68 23.55 -26.95
N ALA A 615 -17.64 24.82 -26.59
CA ALA A 615 -18.54 25.86 -27.05
C ALA A 615 -18.06 26.48 -28.38
N GLU A 616 -18.94 27.25 -29.01
CA GLU A 616 -18.66 27.94 -30.28
C GLU A 616 -17.64 29.07 -30.12
N SER A 617 -17.57 29.68 -28.93
CA SER A 617 -16.60 30.70 -28.57
C SER A 617 -16.22 30.59 -27.09
N ALA A 618 -15.16 31.30 -26.69
CA ALA A 618 -14.77 31.39 -25.28
C ALA A 618 -15.82 32.08 -24.41
N GLU A 619 -16.59 33.00 -24.99
CA GLU A 619 -17.69 33.71 -24.33
C GLU A 619 -18.83 32.73 -24.00
N VAL A 620 -19.23 31.89 -24.97
CA VAL A 620 -20.25 30.87 -24.74
C VAL A 620 -19.79 29.83 -23.71
N ALA A 621 -18.50 29.46 -23.69
CA ALA A 621 -17.96 28.57 -22.66
C ALA A 621 -18.02 29.19 -21.25
N ALA A 622 -17.77 30.50 -21.14
CA ALA A 622 -17.88 31.25 -19.89
C ALA A 622 -19.34 31.35 -19.40
N ASP A 623 -20.29 31.49 -20.32
CA ASP A 623 -21.73 31.56 -20.02
C ASP A 623 -22.26 30.22 -19.50
N LEU A 624 -21.88 29.14 -20.16
CA LEU A 624 -22.18 27.78 -19.70
C LEU A 624 -21.59 27.53 -18.31
N ARG A 625 -20.37 28.00 -18.02
CA ARG A 625 -19.77 27.92 -16.67
C ARG A 625 -20.63 28.63 -15.62
N ARG A 626 -21.15 29.81 -15.94
CA ARG A 626 -22.02 30.59 -15.04
C ARG A 626 -23.34 29.85 -14.77
N ALA A 627 -23.92 29.22 -15.79
CA ALA A 627 -25.16 28.46 -15.68
C ALA A 627 -25.02 27.21 -14.79
N VAL A 628 -23.86 26.53 -14.80
CA VAL A 628 -23.62 25.32 -14.00
C VAL A 628 -23.04 25.59 -12.60
N ALA A 629 -22.52 26.78 -12.34
CA ALA A 629 -21.92 27.17 -11.06
C ALA A 629 -22.81 26.97 -9.81
N PRO A 630 -24.15 27.19 -9.85
CA PRO A 630 -25.03 27.05 -8.67
C PRO A 630 -25.19 25.61 -8.18
N LEU A 631 -24.81 24.61 -8.98
CA LEU A 631 -25.04 23.21 -8.65
C LEU A 631 -24.15 22.70 -7.51
N ALA A 632 -22.98 23.31 -7.25
CA ALA A 632 -21.99 22.89 -6.24
C ALA A 632 -21.52 21.41 -6.33
N VAL A 633 -21.90 20.68 -7.39
CA VAL A 633 -21.65 19.23 -7.54
C VAL A 633 -20.30 18.91 -8.25
N GLY A 634 -19.60 19.91 -8.76
CA GLY A 634 -18.30 19.74 -9.43
C GLY A 634 -17.54 21.05 -9.62
N ARG A 635 -16.25 20.96 -9.95
CA ARG A 635 -15.40 22.11 -10.33
C ARG A 635 -15.37 22.25 -11.84
N CYS A 636 -15.87 23.36 -12.35
CA CYS A 636 -15.84 23.68 -13.77
C CYS A 636 -14.84 24.81 -14.07
N ALA A 637 -13.91 24.56 -14.98
CA ALA A 637 -12.93 25.52 -15.48
C ALA A 637 -13.16 25.77 -16.98
N VAL A 638 -12.79 26.95 -17.47
CA VAL A 638 -12.87 27.29 -18.89
C VAL A 638 -11.46 27.60 -19.40
N ALA A 639 -11.11 27.03 -20.55
CA ALA A 639 -9.88 27.30 -21.28
C ALA A 639 -10.24 27.54 -22.75
N GLY A 640 -10.23 28.80 -23.18
CA GLY A 640 -10.73 29.19 -24.50
C GLY A 640 -12.19 28.75 -24.71
N PRO A 641 -12.54 28.10 -25.83
CA PRO A 641 -13.89 27.61 -26.09
C PRO A 641 -14.25 26.34 -25.30
N VAL A 642 -13.41 25.84 -24.40
CA VAL A 642 -13.61 24.55 -23.72
C VAL A 642 -14.02 24.76 -22.26
N LEU A 643 -15.19 24.25 -21.89
CA LEU A 643 -15.65 24.07 -20.50
C LEU A 643 -15.28 22.67 -20.02
N ARG A 644 -14.50 22.60 -18.93
CA ARG A 644 -14.05 21.37 -18.30
C ARG A 644 -14.64 21.26 -16.89
N CYS A 645 -15.54 20.31 -16.67
CA CYS A 645 -16.16 20.04 -15.37
C CYS A 645 -15.66 18.73 -14.77
N THR A 646 -15.03 18.79 -13.60
CA THR A 646 -14.60 17.62 -12.82
C THR A 646 -15.51 17.47 -11.60
N SER A 647 -16.12 16.30 -11.40
CA SER A 647 -16.85 15.99 -10.16
C SER A 647 -15.98 15.07 -9.30
N PRO A 648 -15.72 15.38 -8.02
CA PRO A 648 -15.04 14.46 -7.11
C PRO A 648 -15.96 13.32 -6.62
N GLY A 649 -17.18 13.22 -7.14
CA GLY A 649 -18.22 12.29 -6.69
C GLY A 649 -18.67 11.25 -7.72
N GLN A 650 -19.91 10.82 -7.60
CA GLN A 650 -20.52 9.76 -8.42
C GLN A 650 -20.86 10.27 -9.85
N PRO A 651 -20.91 9.39 -10.88
CA PRO A 651 -21.27 9.75 -12.26
C PRO A 651 -22.57 10.55 -12.42
N GLU A 652 -23.52 10.35 -11.49
CA GLU A 652 -24.79 11.11 -11.31
C GLU A 652 -24.58 12.62 -11.46
N HIS A 653 -23.50 13.12 -10.85
CA HIS A 653 -23.18 14.52 -10.73
C HIS A 653 -22.80 15.16 -12.08
N LEU A 654 -22.17 14.39 -12.96
CA LEU A 654 -21.84 14.82 -14.32
C LEU A 654 -23.09 14.82 -15.21
N GLY A 655 -24.04 13.91 -14.96
CA GLY A 655 -25.36 13.90 -15.61
C GLY A 655 -26.19 15.14 -15.29
N GLU A 656 -26.23 15.56 -14.01
CA GLU A 656 -26.90 16.82 -13.60
C GLU A 656 -26.24 18.07 -14.21
N LEU A 657 -24.90 18.07 -14.30
CA LEU A 657 -24.17 19.15 -14.98
C LEU A 657 -24.49 19.21 -16.48
N LEU A 658 -24.55 18.06 -17.15
CA LEU A 658 -24.96 17.96 -18.55
C LEU A 658 -26.40 18.45 -18.76
N LEU A 659 -27.34 18.07 -17.89
CA LEU A 659 -28.73 18.52 -17.94
C LEU A 659 -28.84 20.05 -17.85
N ARG A 660 -28.03 20.70 -17.01
CA ARG A 660 -27.99 22.17 -16.92
C ARG A 660 -27.38 22.84 -18.15
N VAL A 661 -26.33 22.26 -18.73
CA VAL A 661 -25.77 22.74 -19.99
C VAL A 661 -26.82 22.67 -21.10
N VAL A 662 -27.60 21.58 -21.15
CA VAL A 662 -28.68 21.41 -22.13
C VAL A 662 -29.85 22.37 -21.86
N GLU A 663 -30.28 22.53 -20.61
CA GLU A 663 -31.33 23.49 -20.20
C GLU A 663 -30.98 24.92 -20.64
N SER A 664 -29.74 25.36 -20.37
CA SER A 664 -29.25 26.68 -20.77
C SER A 664 -29.28 26.92 -22.28
N ARG A 665 -29.12 25.87 -23.10
CA ARG A 665 -29.10 25.98 -24.57
C ARG A 665 -30.48 25.82 -25.20
N LEU A 666 -31.41 25.15 -24.51
CA LEU A 666 -32.79 25.05 -24.95
C LEU A 666 -33.55 26.37 -24.79
N ASP A 667 -33.24 27.15 -23.74
CA ASP A 667 -33.86 28.47 -23.51
C ASP A 667 -33.38 29.55 -24.50
N GLU A 668 -32.11 29.52 -24.94
CA GLU A 668 -31.60 30.44 -26.00
C GLU A 668 -32.31 30.24 -27.35
N GLY A 669 -32.83 29.03 -27.62
CA GLY A 669 -33.64 28.74 -28.81
C GLY A 669 -35.13 29.11 -28.68
N ALA A 670 -35.61 29.43 -27.48
CA ALA A 670 -37.01 29.79 -27.21
C ALA A 670 -37.26 31.30 -27.20
N SER A 671 -36.22 32.13 -27.13
CA SER A 671 -36.33 33.60 -27.14
C SER A 671 -36.31 34.24 -28.54
N ALA A 672 -36.37 33.45 -29.61
CA ALA A 672 -36.53 33.95 -30.97
C ALA A 672 -37.94 33.65 -31.50
N GLY A 673 -38.96 34.37 -31.00
CA GLY A 673 -40.29 34.35 -31.60
C GLY A 673 -41.46 34.75 -30.71
N ALA A 674 -41.60 36.05 -30.42
CA ALA A 674 -42.85 36.84 -30.35
C ALA A 674 -42.45 38.26 -29.86
N PRO A 675 -43.12 39.33 -30.34
CA PRO A 675 -42.54 40.62 -30.70
C PRO A 675 -41.80 41.39 -29.59
#